data_AF-A0AAE0HF02-F1
#
_entry.id   AF-A0AAE0HF02-F1
#
_cell.length_a   1.000
_cell.length_b   1.000
_cell.length_c   1.000
_cell.angle_alpha   90.00
_cell.angle_beta   90.00
_cell.angle_gamma   90.00
#
_symmetry.space_group_name_H-M   'P 1'
#
loop_
_entity.id
_entity.type
_entity.pdbx_description
1 polymer ?
#
loop_
_entity_poly.entity_id
_entity_poly.type
_entity_poly.pdbx_seq_one_letter_code
_entity_poly.pdbx_strand_id
1 'polypeptide(L)'
;MASTILPPEMAIPGAADSGRPLSIEELCFTSAMSCFEGWLKLDPAIGPRTMAYVTKFISKTLEKTHNLKDVRETLSKSVEVWIWLTRDFAAAIPSLTTRSIGPLASLNDPDKGVTPQESTALITKNYPSLKEDLQLLIKLMHIARNLLVVPEPEIPQDLCAAAQFDQMLYQTIILCINVTSKAYDGDVLEEAARLKLSEITELYKKLLVTCLQQAHNWIAKNDRNKMAFWSTVLFDDDALSDESDGNVYGEFRPDMAKTEVQNWFERNSRFCDKARQLLTAYEENLAAKGLPPGHLPCISPLAWNWLPEGTVRVRADDFDNVTKITPLWKEDEPDKFEQDKAYGRVSREVDTWWLKIRDPNYDGWVVPMPTVEFAQQRTENCKANLVNRYAHSYRTAEHEGSVHSAEGAPLPEGAADQEGREGGHYVHDYNDDMIEEEDIDDDDSYGEGPMNGLLTEVPNILDPKQIEALHMIVKSCILDNAGLVLSKAGENLQKTRCRMFMAMECGRSLLREILVFIAVWEKSEQSLIFQLTTQIVEAIHHSALVPYAWQSLRIPKDIISPAQTVLLRLVNTMFRARNNDPPPVESKEHIRDAKLLHFLFIQFRSRIVPECAALMHLQAQIRNDLCDPADFPVDSWDMERAKDGIQQFLELLTTVNELPETRRYLIEWEAAYELLTLLKGLEAGVPKKPMVEMPNRSNNARQHQQPPPHPDDPDAGYDSEDHPLAPPPPLEEPAHKYPWAGIKGQILHILAGLLQPPHGRSSPGNPEVQSQILRHNGVISLLNCCVYDDHNRYARERVQICLKWLMDGSDEANKYLRELIAMSPPPNLRAPPQQQQQATQAQGSGSGSTTAAQPQTASLRIDGIPGEVKVRLRAPGETVPPQPRPLIPTSSSGPGSGAGRALPPPLANATATAAVDDHGYGYGQTHRYSSSSSSSNVLPPIQGGGGGGEAGEGGARAGSSMPPPHRSRPEELLRDIITLADEAARLAMGRPLEGDETEEEGEEGEEEGGEDGDDEEGDEEGEGEGGDDFM
;
A
#
# COMPACT_ATOMS: atom_id res chain seq x y z
N MET A 1 -0.81 84.35 19.71
CA MET A 1 0.24 85.33 20.09
C MET A 1 0.93 84.76 21.33
N ALA A 2 2.26 84.78 21.48
CA ALA A 2 3.30 85.25 20.57
C ALA A 2 4.52 84.29 20.62
N SER A 3 5.39 84.36 19.62
CA SER A 3 6.57 83.49 19.50
C SER A 3 7.70 83.90 20.46
N THR A 4 8.61 82.98 20.76
CA THR A 4 9.99 83.32 21.15
C THR A 4 10.93 82.31 20.50
N ILE A 5 11.90 82.80 19.72
CA ILE A 5 12.90 82.01 18.98
C ILE A 5 14.26 82.37 19.56
N LEU A 6 15.07 81.37 19.90
CA LEU A 6 16.51 81.46 20.19
C LEU A 6 17.18 80.13 19.73
N PRO A 7 18.51 80.08 19.53
CA PRO A 7 19.05 79.85 18.19
C PRO A 7 19.65 78.45 17.96
N PRO A 8 19.90 78.08 16.68
CA PRO A 8 20.65 76.88 16.34
C PRO A 8 22.16 77.16 16.26
N GLU A 9 22.97 76.52 17.12
CA GLU A 9 24.31 76.00 16.77
C GLU A 9 24.98 75.30 17.98
N MET A 10 25.11 73.97 17.89
CA MET A 10 26.27 73.21 18.38
C MET A 10 26.29 71.89 17.59
N ALA A 11 26.80 71.95 16.35
CA ALA A 11 27.00 70.76 15.55
C ALA A 11 28.11 69.90 16.18
N ILE A 12 27.83 68.60 16.38
CA ILE A 12 28.86 67.60 16.70
C ILE A 12 29.29 66.97 15.36
N PRO A 13 30.49 67.26 14.83
CA PRO A 13 30.93 66.72 13.55
C PRO A 13 31.49 65.31 13.75
N GLY A 14 30.67 64.26 13.58
CA GLY A 14 31.12 62.90 13.88
C GLY A 14 30.16 61.76 13.55
N ALA A 15 29.25 61.91 12.58
CA ALA A 15 28.36 60.84 12.14
C ALA A 15 28.17 60.85 10.60
N ALA A 16 29.21 60.43 9.88
CA ALA A 16 29.08 60.04 8.48
C ALA A 16 28.44 58.64 8.43
N ASP A 17 27.11 58.61 8.50
CA ASP A 17 26.34 57.36 8.62
C ASP A 17 26.39 56.57 7.30
N SER A 18 27.31 55.61 7.25
CA SER A 18 27.64 54.80 6.07
C SER A 18 26.84 53.49 5.99
N GLY A 19 25.77 53.37 6.78
CA GLY A 19 24.80 52.27 6.68
C GLY A 19 23.60 52.61 5.80
N ARG A 20 22.95 51.59 5.25
CA ARG A 20 21.56 51.72 4.78
C ARG A 20 20.69 51.96 6.03
N PRO A 21 19.91 53.05 6.13
CA PRO A 21 18.99 53.22 7.25
C PRO A 21 17.94 52.10 7.23
N LEU A 22 17.75 51.43 8.37
CA LEU A 22 16.76 50.37 8.53
C LEU A 22 15.36 50.88 8.14
N SER A 23 14.59 50.05 7.43
CA SER A 23 13.17 50.33 7.21
C SER A 23 12.40 50.36 8.53
N ILE A 24 11.22 50.99 8.52
CA ILE A 24 10.32 51.02 9.67
C ILE A 24 9.89 49.59 10.04
N GLU A 25 9.76 48.73 9.04
CA GLU A 25 9.50 47.29 9.15
C GLU A 25 10.63 46.55 9.87
N GLU A 26 11.88 46.72 9.42
CA GLU A 26 13.06 46.12 10.07
C GLU A 26 13.18 46.60 11.51
N LEU A 27 13.17 47.92 11.74
CA LEU A 27 13.34 48.51 13.07
C LEU A 27 12.23 48.09 14.05
N CYS A 28 10.97 48.05 13.61
CA CYS A 28 9.86 47.56 14.46
C CYS A 28 9.99 46.07 14.78
N PHE A 29 10.52 45.26 13.86
CA PHE A 29 10.59 43.81 14.05
C PHE A 29 11.80 43.39 14.89
N THR A 30 12.99 43.92 14.63
CA THR A 30 14.20 43.67 15.43
C THR A 30 14.02 44.16 16.87
N SER A 31 13.40 45.33 17.08
CA SER A 31 13.04 45.83 18.41
C SER A 31 12.06 44.90 19.15
N ALA A 32 11.12 44.27 18.43
CA ALA A 32 10.16 43.36 19.03
C ALA A 32 10.80 42.02 19.42
N MET A 33 11.65 41.45 18.57
CA MET A 33 12.43 40.24 18.86
C MET A 33 13.42 40.47 20.01
N SER A 34 14.15 41.60 20.03
CA SER A 34 15.03 41.96 21.15
C SER A 34 14.30 42.03 22.50
N CYS A 35 13.05 42.51 22.51
CA CYS A 35 12.19 42.43 23.71
C CYS A 35 11.63 41.02 23.98
N PHE A 36 11.53 40.13 22.99
CA PHE A 36 11.09 38.75 23.22
C PHE A 36 12.22 37.86 23.77
N GLU A 37 13.45 37.97 23.26
CA GLU A 37 14.62 37.33 23.87
C GLU A 37 14.75 37.71 25.36
N GLY A 38 14.61 39.01 25.68
CA GLY A 38 14.68 39.51 27.06
C GLY A 38 13.53 39.01 27.95
N TRP A 39 12.34 38.79 27.39
CA TRP A 39 11.22 38.13 28.09
C TRP A 39 11.53 36.66 28.38
N LEU A 40 11.99 35.91 27.36
CA LEU A 40 12.32 34.48 27.48
C LEU A 40 13.47 34.21 28.46
N LYS A 41 14.47 35.10 28.49
CA LYS A 41 15.63 35.01 29.41
C LYS A 41 15.40 35.67 30.78
N LEU A 42 14.31 36.42 30.94
CA LEU A 42 14.03 37.31 32.08
C LEU A 42 15.10 38.42 32.29
N ASP A 43 15.95 38.67 31.29
CA ASP A 43 17.02 39.68 31.32
C ASP A 43 17.08 40.46 29.98
N PRO A 44 16.75 41.78 29.97
CA PRO A 44 16.18 42.55 31.07
C PRO A 44 14.72 42.14 31.32
N ALA A 45 14.25 42.23 32.57
CA ALA A 45 12.88 41.82 32.93
C ALA A 45 11.79 42.63 32.20
N ILE A 46 11.14 42.01 31.21
CA ILE A 46 10.11 42.64 30.37
C ILE A 46 8.73 42.56 31.02
N GLY A 47 8.03 43.70 31.10
CA GLY A 47 6.68 43.78 31.68
C GLY A 47 5.55 43.43 30.68
N PRO A 48 4.38 42.96 31.14
CA PRO A 48 3.26 42.57 30.26
C PRO A 48 2.77 43.67 29.30
N ARG A 49 2.92 44.95 29.65
CA ARG A 49 2.61 46.08 28.74
C ARG A 49 3.53 46.08 27.52
N THR A 50 4.81 45.78 27.70
CA THR A 50 5.79 45.69 26.60
C THR A 50 5.49 44.45 25.76
N MET A 51 5.18 43.30 26.38
CA MET A 51 4.76 42.10 25.64
C MET A 51 3.51 42.31 24.79
N ALA A 52 2.54 43.11 25.25
CA ALA A 52 1.39 43.48 24.42
C ALA A 52 1.79 44.28 23.15
N TYR A 53 2.86 45.09 23.20
CA TYR A 53 3.43 45.73 22.00
C TYR A 53 4.24 44.75 21.15
N VAL A 54 5.07 43.89 21.75
CA VAL A 54 5.84 42.84 21.05
C VAL A 54 4.91 41.93 20.24
N THR A 55 3.90 41.34 20.88
CA THR A 55 2.89 40.50 20.23
C THR A 55 2.13 41.24 19.14
N LYS A 56 1.87 42.54 19.30
CA LYS A 56 1.24 43.39 18.27
C LYS A 56 2.16 43.64 17.08
N PHE A 57 3.45 43.92 17.30
CA PHE A 57 4.41 44.14 16.23
C PHE A 57 4.70 42.85 15.46
N ILE A 58 4.95 41.73 16.14
CA ILE A 58 5.14 40.42 15.50
C ILE A 58 3.90 40.00 14.71
N SER A 59 2.69 40.15 15.26
CA SER A 59 1.45 39.83 14.52
C SER A 59 1.26 40.72 13.27
N LYS A 60 1.61 42.02 13.34
CA LYS A 60 1.60 42.93 12.19
C LYS A 60 2.69 42.61 11.16
N THR A 61 3.85 42.12 11.59
CA THR A 61 4.92 41.66 10.69
C THR A 61 4.54 40.36 9.98
N LEU A 62 3.83 39.45 10.64
CA LEU A 62 3.25 38.26 10.01
C LEU A 62 2.22 38.64 8.93
N GLU A 63 1.28 39.54 9.25
CA GLU A 63 0.31 40.08 8.29
C GLU A 63 1.00 40.72 7.07
N LYS A 64 2.02 41.58 7.31
CA LYS A 64 2.79 42.22 6.23
C LYS A 64 3.59 41.23 5.40
N THR A 65 4.29 40.28 6.01
CA THR A 65 5.08 39.29 5.26
C THR A 65 4.21 38.30 4.49
N HIS A 66 2.97 38.04 4.93
CA HIS A 66 2.00 37.32 4.11
C HIS A 66 1.58 38.16 2.89
N ASN A 67 1.12 39.39 3.10
CA ASN A 67 0.40 40.17 2.09
C ASN A 67 1.29 41.04 1.17
N LEU A 68 2.48 41.45 1.60
CA LEU A 68 3.32 42.46 0.92
C LEU A 68 4.67 41.87 0.51
N LYS A 69 4.87 41.71 -0.81
CA LYS A 69 6.11 41.20 -1.43
C LYS A 69 7.34 42.01 -1.00
N ASP A 70 7.27 43.33 -1.12
CA ASP A 70 8.39 44.25 -0.85
C ASP A 70 8.86 44.18 0.62
N VAL A 71 7.95 43.88 1.54
CA VAL A 71 8.27 43.69 2.97
C VAL A 71 8.96 42.35 3.21
N ARG A 72 8.55 41.27 2.51
CA ARG A 72 9.31 40.01 2.53
C ARG A 72 10.71 40.23 1.99
N GLU A 73 10.86 40.86 0.83
CA GLU A 73 12.17 41.07 0.18
C GLU A 73 13.09 41.98 0.99
N THR A 74 12.53 42.95 1.73
CA THR A 74 13.32 43.79 2.64
C THR A 74 13.78 43.01 3.87
N LEU A 75 12.87 42.31 4.57
CA LEU A 75 13.19 41.60 5.81
C LEU A 75 14.05 40.35 5.57
N SER A 76 13.82 39.62 4.48
CA SER A 76 14.55 38.39 4.12
C SER A 76 16.04 38.63 3.84
N LYS A 77 16.39 39.82 3.35
CA LYS A 77 17.77 40.25 3.05
C LYS A 77 18.46 40.94 4.24
N SER A 78 17.82 40.96 5.42
CA SER A 78 18.32 41.63 6.62
C SER A 78 19.03 40.61 7.54
N VAL A 79 20.35 40.73 7.68
CA VAL A 79 21.17 39.80 8.49
C VAL A 79 20.74 39.81 9.96
N GLU A 80 20.45 41.00 10.50
CA GLU A 80 19.95 41.17 11.87
C GLU A 80 18.69 40.34 12.14
N VAL A 81 17.76 40.28 11.18
CA VAL A 81 16.49 39.55 11.35
C VAL A 81 16.72 38.06 11.52
N TRP A 82 17.64 37.46 10.76
CA TRP A 82 17.99 36.04 10.89
C TRP A 82 18.72 35.73 12.20
N ILE A 83 19.61 36.62 12.66
CA ILE A 83 20.27 36.45 13.97
C ILE A 83 19.25 36.60 15.11
N TRP A 84 18.37 37.60 15.08
CA TRP A 84 17.33 37.79 16.10
C TRP A 84 16.34 36.61 16.15
N LEU A 85 15.88 36.10 15.00
CA LEU A 85 15.06 34.88 14.94
C LEU A 85 15.78 33.68 15.58
N THR A 86 17.08 33.52 15.32
CA THR A 86 17.89 32.45 15.94
C THR A 86 17.98 32.63 17.46
N ARG A 87 18.21 33.86 17.95
CA ARG A 87 18.30 34.18 19.38
C ARG A 87 17.00 33.95 20.12
N ASP A 88 15.86 34.32 19.54
CA ASP A 88 14.53 34.07 20.12
C ASP A 88 14.26 32.57 20.29
N PHE A 89 14.55 31.75 19.27
CA PHE A 89 14.38 30.30 19.38
C PHE A 89 15.41 29.64 20.31
N ALA A 90 16.67 30.08 20.31
CA ALA A 90 17.70 29.61 21.24
C ALA A 90 17.36 29.93 22.71
N ALA A 91 16.65 31.04 22.97
CA ALA A 91 16.10 31.36 24.28
C ALA A 91 14.84 30.55 24.63
N ALA A 92 13.99 30.30 23.63
CA ALA A 92 12.72 29.61 23.82
C ALA A 92 12.88 28.11 24.08
N ILE A 93 13.74 27.41 23.34
CA ILE A 93 13.81 25.94 23.37
C ILE A 93 14.09 25.42 24.79
N PRO A 94 15.15 25.84 25.53
CA PRO A 94 15.37 25.38 26.90
C PRO A 94 14.25 25.79 27.87
N SER A 95 13.63 26.96 27.64
CA SER A 95 12.54 27.51 28.45
C SER A 95 11.24 26.72 28.28
N LEU A 96 10.96 26.23 27.06
CA LEU A 96 9.85 25.33 26.76
C LEU A 96 10.13 23.91 27.26
N THR A 97 11.30 23.33 26.99
CA THR A 97 11.69 22.00 27.49
C THR A 97 11.52 21.91 29.00
N THR A 98 12.04 22.90 29.74
CA THR A 98 11.93 22.95 31.22
C THR A 98 10.49 23.09 31.72
N ARG A 99 9.59 23.68 30.93
CA ARG A 99 8.18 23.91 31.31
C ARG A 99 7.20 22.85 30.80
N SER A 100 7.58 22.04 29.81
CA SER A 100 6.76 20.96 29.26
C SER A 100 7.26 19.56 29.61
N ILE A 101 8.58 19.33 29.63
CA ILE A 101 9.19 18.01 29.84
C ILE A 101 9.95 17.97 31.16
N GLY A 102 10.92 18.85 31.36
CA GLY A 102 11.83 18.84 32.51
C GLY A 102 13.21 19.40 32.17
N PRO A 103 14.18 19.30 33.09
CA PRO A 103 15.56 19.71 32.82
C PRO A 103 16.15 18.92 31.64
N LEU A 104 16.96 19.57 30.80
CA LEU A 104 17.65 18.89 29.69
C LEU A 104 18.50 17.69 30.15
N ALA A 105 19.06 17.74 31.36
CA ALA A 105 19.79 16.61 31.96
C ALA A 105 18.93 15.34 32.20
N SER A 106 17.60 15.46 32.20
CA SER A 106 16.65 14.34 32.32
C SER A 106 16.20 13.78 30.96
N LEU A 107 16.69 14.35 29.85
CA LEU A 107 16.55 13.78 28.50
C LEU A 107 17.78 12.97 28.07
N ASN A 108 18.93 13.20 28.71
CA ASN A 108 20.22 12.55 28.42
C ASN A 108 20.56 11.42 29.43
N ASP A 109 19.56 10.87 30.10
CA ASP A 109 19.68 9.87 31.16
C ASP A 109 18.70 8.72 30.83
N PRO A 110 19.13 7.69 30.06
CA PRO A 110 18.23 6.69 29.48
C PRO A 110 17.43 5.93 30.55
N ASP A 111 18.07 5.62 31.67
CA ASP A 111 17.44 4.97 32.85
C ASP A 111 16.38 5.85 33.56
N LYS A 112 16.27 7.14 33.21
CA LYS A 112 15.37 8.12 33.85
C LYS A 112 14.60 8.96 32.85
N GLY A 113 14.30 8.40 31.67
CA GLY A 113 13.51 9.06 30.63
C GLY A 113 12.21 9.65 31.20
N VAL A 114 12.03 10.97 31.04
CA VAL A 114 10.93 11.73 31.67
C VAL A 114 9.57 11.09 31.43
N THR A 115 8.85 10.81 32.52
CA THR A 115 7.57 10.11 32.48
C THR A 115 6.44 10.97 31.88
N PRO A 116 5.43 10.36 31.22
CA PRO A 116 4.25 11.08 30.76
C PRO A 116 3.53 11.85 31.88
N GLN A 117 3.58 11.35 33.11
CA GLN A 117 2.97 11.94 34.31
C GLN A 117 3.71 13.23 34.75
N GLU A 118 5.04 13.26 34.69
CA GLU A 118 5.83 14.48 34.97
C GLU A 118 5.60 15.57 33.92
N SER A 119 5.61 15.18 32.63
CA SER A 119 5.28 16.08 31.52
C SER A 119 3.87 16.68 31.68
N THR A 120 2.88 15.83 31.99
CA THR A 120 1.49 16.23 32.31
C THR A 120 1.43 17.29 33.41
N ALA A 121 2.14 17.06 34.53
CA ALA A 121 2.16 17.96 35.66
C ALA A 121 2.82 19.31 35.32
N LEU A 122 3.92 19.30 34.56
CA LEU A 122 4.63 20.50 34.13
C LEU A 122 3.81 21.33 33.13
N ILE A 123 3.22 20.70 32.11
CA ILE A 123 2.33 21.37 31.15
C ILE A 123 1.14 22.02 31.88
N THR A 124 0.48 21.28 32.77
CA THR A 124 -0.68 21.77 33.54
C THR A 124 -0.33 22.96 34.44
N LYS A 125 0.84 22.90 35.07
CA LYS A 125 1.38 23.95 35.96
C LYS A 125 1.75 25.22 35.20
N ASN A 126 2.36 25.09 34.02
CA ASN A 126 2.93 26.22 33.27
C ASN A 126 2.01 26.75 32.14
N TYR A 127 0.84 26.10 31.93
CA TYR A 127 -0.11 26.30 30.83
C TYR A 127 -0.26 27.75 30.30
N PRO A 128 -0.52 28.80 31.13
CA PRO A 128 -0.73 30.14 30.60
C PRO A 128 0.52 30.69 29.89
N SER A 129 1.70 30.47 30.46
CA SER A 129 2.98 30.93 29.90
C SER A 129 3.38 30.14 28.65
N LEU A 130 3.16 28.81 28.65
CA LEU A 130 3.41 27.96 27.48
C LEU A 130 2.52 28.40 26.31
N LYS A 131 1.23 28.64 26.57
CA LYS A 131 0.26 29.07 25.57
C LYS A 131 0.62 30.42 24.95
N GLU A 132 1.04 31.41 25.75
CA GLU A 132 1.45 32.72 25.25
C GLU A 132 2.74 32.65 24.40
N ASP A 133 3.77 31.96 24.89
CA ASP A 133 5.06 31.86 24.19
C ASP A 133 4.94 31.02 22.90
N LEU A 134 4.27 29.87 22.93
CA LEU A 134 4.04 29.02 21.75
C LEU A 134 3.26 29.76 20.66
N GLN A 135 2.22 30.51 21.04
CA GLN A 135 1.45 31.33 20.09
C GLN A 135 2.28 32.46 19.44
N LEU A 136 3.39 32.88 20.06
CA LEU A 136 4.30 33.88 19.49
C LEU A 136 5.38 33.22 18.63
N LEU A 137 5.94 32.09 19.06
CA LEU A 137 6.91 31.29 18.31
C LEU A 137 6.33 30.74 17.00
N ILE A 138 5.08 30.27 17.01
CA ILE A 138 4.36 29.88 15.77
C ILE A 138 4.28 31.05 14.78
N LYS A 139 4.10 32.29 15.26
CA LYS A 139 4.09 33.49 14.39
C LYS A 139 5.49 33.81 13.84
N LEU A 140 6.53 33.66 14.66
CA LEU A 140 7.92 33.87 14.22
C LEU A 140 8.35 32.82 13.20
N MET A 141 8.01 31.54 13.39
CA MET A 141 8.28 30.48 12.41
C MET A 141 7.47 30.69 11.11
N HIS A 142 6.20 31.14 11.19
CA HIS A 142 5.47 31.57 9.99
C HIS A 142 6.12 32.77 9.29
N ILE A 143 6.71 33.72 10.02
CA ILE A 143 7.47 34.84 9.42
C ILE A 143 8.71 34.30 8.71
N ALA A 144 9.56 33.50 9.37
CA ALA A 144 10.75 32.88 8.76
C ALA A 144 10.39 32.13 7.46
N ARG A 145 9.32 31.33 7.50
CA ARG A 145 8.78 30.59 6.34
C ARG A 145 8.33 31.51 5.21
N ASN A 146 7.77 32.68 5.54
CA ASN A 146 7.42 33.69 4.55
C ASN A 146 8.69 34.36 3.97
N LEU A 147 9.74 34.61 4.75
CA LEU A 147 10.97 35.27 4.28
C LEU A 147 11.71 34.47 3.20
N LEU A 148 11.54 33.15 3.15
CA LEU A 148 12.10 32.30 2.08
C LEU A 148 11.28 32.34 0.77
N VAL A 149 10.10 32.97 0.74
CA VAL A 149 9.22 33.06 -0.44
C VAL A 149 9.40 34.41 -1.14
N VAL A 150 10.56 34.54 -1.80
CA VAL A 150 11.03 35.73 -2.54
C VAL A 150 11.64 35.34 -3.91
N PRO A 151 11.88 36.28 -4.84
CA PRO A 151 12.37 35.96 -6.20
C PRO A 151 13.80 35.43 -6.27
N GLU A 152 14.66 35.83 -5.31
CA GLU A 152 16.04 35.37 -5.13
C GLU A 152 16.11 34.55 -3.82
N PRO A 153 15.51 33.34 -3.76
CA PRO A 153 15.39 32.56 -2.52
C PRO A 153 16.74 32.09 -1.96
N GLU A 154 17.77 31.97 -2.79
CA GLU A 154 19.13 31.61 -2.40
C GLU A 154 19.71 32.59 -1.36
N ILE A 155 19.37 33.88 -1.44
CA ILE A 155 19.88 34.89 -0.51
C ILE A 155 19.41 34.61 0.94
N PRO A 156 18.09 34.57 1.26
CA PRO A 156 17.66 34.21 2.62
C PRO A 156 17.94 32.77 3.00
N GLN A 157 18.07 31.83 2.06
CA GLN A 157 18.50 30.46 2.35
C GLN A 157 19.93 30.42 2.91
N ASP A 158 20.85 31.17 2.31
CA ASP A 158 22.24 31.31 2.77
C ASP A 158 22.32 32.12 4.07
N LEU A 159 21.56 33.22 4.21
CA LEU A 159 21.51 34.00 5.46
C LEU A 159 20.94 33.19 6.63
N CYS A 160 19.93 32.34 6.39
CA CYS A 160 19.37 31.41 7.36
C CYS A 160 20.44 30.43 7.87
N ALA A 161 21.27 29.88 6.97
CA ALA A 161 22.37 28.97 7.31
C ALA A 161 23.54 29.68 8.01
N ALA A 162 23.88 30.91 7.60
CA ALA A 162 24.91 31.74 8.24
C ALA A 162 24.55 32.12 9.68
N ALA A 163 23.26 32.31 9.96
CA ALA A 163 22.74 32.61 11.29
C ALA A 163 22.49 31.36 12.17
N GLN A 164 22.57 30.14 11.62
CA GLN A 164 22.17 28.87 12.26
C GLN A 164 20.67 28.75 12.60
N PHE A 165 19.79 29.45 11.86
CA PHE A 165 18.35 29.31 12.08
C PHE A 165 17.83 27.91 11.66
N ASP A 166 18.52 27.24 10.74
CA ASP A 166 18.34 25.82 10.43
C ASP A 166 18.63 24.91 11.64
N GLN A 167 19.66 25.23 12.44
CA GLN A 167 19.98 24.47 13.66
C GLN A 167 18.89 24.63 14.73
N MET A 168 18.37 25.85 14.89
CA MET A 168 17.23 26.11 15.77
C MET A 168 15.93 25.46 15.25
N LEU A 169 15.78 25.30 13.94
CA LEU A 169 14.67 24.59 13.33
C LEU A 169 14.67 23.10 13.70
N TYR A 170 15.81 22.40 13.57
CA TYR A 170 15.92 20.99 13.99
C TYR A 170 15.63 20.82 15.49
N GLN A 171 16.22 21.66 16.34
CA GLN A 171 16.01 21.62 17.78
C GLN A 171 14.54 21.93 18.18
N THR A 172 13.84 22.75 17.38
CA THR A 172 12.38 22.97 17.56
C THR A 172 11.58 21.73 17.14
N ILE A 173 11.98 21.02 16.08
CA ILE A 173 11.33 19.77 15.65
C ILE A 173 11.50 18.67 16.72
N ILE A 174 12.72 18.49 17.26
CA ILE A 174 13.00 17.56 18.40
C ILE A 174 12.05 17.86 19.57
N LEU A 175 12.00 19.12 20.02
CA LEU A 175 11.15 19.53 21.13
C LEU A 175 9.66 19.29 20.85
N CYS A 176 9.19 19.62 19.63
CA CYS A 176 7.81 19.36 19.23
C CYS A 176 7.46 17.87 19.30
N ILE A 177 8.31 16.99 18.78
CA ILE A 177 8.11 15.54 18.79
C ILE A 177 8.11 15.03 20.24
N ASN A 178 9.13 15.36 21.03
CA ASN A 178 9.29 14.86 22.41
C ASN A 178 8.18 15.30 23.40
N VAL A 179 7.36 16.31 23.06
CA VAL A 179 6.15 16.69 23.83
C VAL A 179 4.88 16.02 23.29
N THR A 180 4.85 15.59 22.02
CA THR A 180 3.63 15.14 21.32
C THR A 180 3.57 13.64 21.04
N SER A 181 4.70 12.93 20.95
CA SER A 181 4.74 11.44 20.94
C SER A 181 4.36 10.85 22.31
N LYS A 182 4.60 11.59 23.39
CA LYS A 182 4.20 11.21 24.75
C LYS A 182 2.69 11.31 24.90
N ALA A 183 2.00 10.23 24.55
CA ALA A 183 0.59 10.04 24.84
C ALA A 183 0.33 10.17 26.35
N TYR A 184 -0.70 10.94 26.70
CA TYR A 184 -1.11 11.15 28.09
C TYR A 184 -2.38 10.35 28.33
N ASP A 185 -2.37 9.48 29.35
CA ASP A 185 -3.56 8.74 29.78
C ASP A 185 -4.68 9.74 30.12
N GLY A 186 -5.73 9.74 29.28
CA GLY A 186 -6.82 10.69 29.36
C GLY A 186 -7.86 10.34 30.41
N ASP A 187 -7.95 9.07 30.82
CA ASP A 187 -9.02 8.56 31.68
C ASP A 187 -8.68 8.71 33.17
N VAL A 188 -7.39 8.90 33.49
CA VAL A 188 -6.87 9.20 34.83
C VAL A 188 -6.93 10.71 35.17
N LEU A 189 -7.18 11.60 34.19
CA LEU A 189 -7.05 13.06 34.35
C LEU A 189 -8.38 13.80 34.51
N GLU A 190 -8.38 14.83 35.35
CA GLU A 190 -9.50 15.78 35.45
C GLU A 190 -9.71 16.49 34.11
N GLU A 191 -10.97 16.66 33.68
CA GLU A 191 -11.36 17.35 32.44
C GLU A 191 -10.69 18.73 32.27
N ALA A 192 -10.56 19.49 33.36
CA ALA A 192 -9.91 20.81 33.38
C ALA A 192 -8.38 20.76 33.24
N ALA A 193 -7.75 19.59 33.37
CA ALA A 193 -6.36 19.33 32.97
C ALA A 193 -6.32 18.81 31.53
N ARG A 194 -7.15 17.81 31.19
CA ARG A 194 -7.26 17.19 29.85
C ARG A 194 -7.40 18.24 28.73
N LEU A 195 -8.26 19.25 28.92
CA LEU A 195 -8.44 20.37 27.98
C LEU A 195 -7.19 21.27 27.84
N LYS A 196 -6.42 21.47 28.92
CA LYS A 196 -5.17 22.26 28.88
C LYS A 196 -4.05 21.53 28.16
N LEU A 197 -3.90 20.22 28.43
CA LEU A 197 -2.94 19.39 27.70
C LEU A 197 -3.27 19.39 26.21
N SER A 198 -4.53 19.10 25.85
CA SER A 198 -4.98 19.09 24.45
C SER A 198 -4.63 20.39 23.71
N GLU A 199 -4.90 21.56 24.29
CA GLU A 199 -4.57 22.85 23.65
C GLU A 199 -3.05 23.05 23.50
N ILE A 200 -2.23 22.64 24.46
CA ILE A 200 -0.76 22.76 24.38
C ILE A 200 -0.20 21.77 23.35
N THR A 201 -0.67 20.52 23.32
CA THR A 201 -0.31 19.50 22.32
C THR A 201 -0.62 19.99 20.91
N GLU A 202 -1.81 20.55 20.67
CA GLU A 202 -2.17 21.12 19.36
C GLU A 202 -1.37 22.37 18.99
N LEU A 203 -0.92 23.18 19.96
CA LEU A 203 0.05 24.24 19.70
C LEU A 203 1.43 23.69 19.30
N TYR A 204 1.92 22.62 19.94
CA TYR A 204 3.17 21.96 19.54
C TYR A 204 3.06 21.29 18.16
N LYS A 205 1.96 20.59 17.84
CA LYS A 205 1.71 20.07 16.48
C LYS A 205 1.68 21.20 15.44
N LYS A 206 1.01 22.32 15.74
CA LYS A 206 0.97 23.47 14.85
C LYS A 206 2.36 24.10 14.63
N LEU A 207 3.20 24.13 15.67
CA LEU A 207 4.59 24.56 15.55
C LEU A 207 5.37 23.56 14.67
N LEU A 208 5.24 22.25 14.88
CA LEU A 208 5.87 21.18 14.08
C LEU A 208 5.54 21.30 12.60
N VAL A 209 4.24 21.40 12.25
CA VAL A 209 3.78 21.62 10.86
C VAL A 209 4.39 22.87 10.26
N THR A 210 4.51 23.95 11.04
CA THR A 210 5.12 25.20 10.57
C THR A 210 6.64 25.05 10.39
N CYS A 211 7.31 24.25 11.22
CA CYS A 211 8.73 23.92 11.07
C CYS A 211 9.00 23.07 9.83
N LEU A 212 8.16 22.07 9.54
CA LEU A 212 8.26 21.27 8.31
C LEU A 212 8.05 22.14 7.06
N GLN A 213 7.10 23.08 7.09
CA GLN A 213 6.92 24.05 6.01
C GLN A 213 8.12 25.02 5.85
N GLN A 214 8.76 25.42 6.95
CA GLN A 214 10.01 26.20 6.93
C GLN A 214 11.14 25.39 6.29
N ALA A 215 11.33 24.14 6.73
CA ALA A 215 12.36 23.24 6.22
C ALA A 215 12.21 23.02 4.70
N HIS A 216 11.00 22.70 4.23
CA HIS A 216 10.70 22.55 2.80
C HIS A 216 11.09 23.80 1.99
N ASN A 217 10.76 25.01 2.47
CA ASN A 217 11.13 26.25 1.77
C ASN A 217 12.65 26.54 1.81
N TRP A 218 13.36 26.08 2.84
CA TRP A 218 14.80 26.29 3.01
C TRP A 218 15.65 25.36 2.13
N ILE A 219 15.16 24.15 1.86
CA ILE A 219 15.78 23.19 0.93
C ILE A 219 15.28 23.32 -0.52
N ALA A 220 14.22 24.12 -0.75
CA ALA A 220 13.59 24.29 -2.05
C ALA A 220 14.61 24.76 -3.11
N LYS A 221 14.83 23.92 -4.13
CA LYS A 221 15.80 24.12 -5.23
C LYS A 221 17.27 24.31 -4.83
N ASN A 222 17.63 24.05 -3.57
CA ASN A 222 18.98 24.25 -3.05
C ASN A 222 19.63 22.92 -2.65
N ASP A 223 20.45 22.37 -3.54
CA ASP A 223 21.07 21.05 -3.35
C ASP A 223 22.04 20.98 -2.16
N ARG A 224 22.67 22.10 -1.78
CA ARG A 224 23.50 22.18 -0.56
C ARG A 224 22.62 22.03 0.69
N ASN A 225 21.50 22.75 0.76
CA ASN A 225 20.61 22.70 1.92
C ASN A 225 19.83 21.38 1.99
N LYS A 226 19.48 20.76 0.85
CA LYS A 226 18.95 19.38 0.82
C LYS A 226 19.94 18.37 1.38
N MET A 227 21.20 18.47 0.99
CA MET A 227 22.26 17.63 1.53
C MET A 227 22.43 17.87 3.04
N ALA A 228 22.48 19.12 3.49
CA ALA A 228 22.58 19.47 4.91
C ALA A 228 21.41 18.89 5.72
N PHE A 229 20.18 19.02 5.21
CA PHE A 229 18.98 18.46 5.82
C PHE A 229 19.02 16.93 5.95
N TRP A 230 19.41 16.22 4.90
CA TRP A 230 19.65 14.77 5.00
C TRP A 230 20.85 14.40 5.85
N SER A 231 21.87 15.24 5.97
CA SER A 231 22.99 14.96 6.87
C SER A 231 22.58 15.04 8.34
N THR A 232 21.76 16.02 8.73
CA THR A 232 21.25 16.14 10.12
C THR A 232 20.15 15.12 10.43
N VAL A 233 19.28 14.80 9.47
CA VAL A 233 18.12 13.91 9.71
C VAL A 233 18.49 12.43 9.65
N LEU A 234 19.48 12.04 8.84
CA LEU A 234 19.82 10.62 8.65
C LEU A 234 21.01 10.16 9.51
N PHE A 235 22.03 10.99 9.70
CA PHE A 235 23.18 10.62 10.52
C PHE A 235 22.95 11.02 11.98
N ASP A 236 22.06 10.30 12.64
CA ASP A 236 21.94 10.32 14.10
C ASP A 236 23.31 10.07 14.74
N ASP A 237 23.57 10.61 15.93
CA ASP A 237 24.84 10.42 16.63
C ASP A 237 24.77 9.28 17.65
N ASP A 238 23.60 9.01 18.24
CA ASP A 238 23.45 7.95 19.23
C ASP A 238 23.54 6.56 18.54
N ALA A 239 22.89 6.38 17.38
CA ALA A 239 22.96 5.15 16.57
C ALA A 239 24.38 4.82 16.03
N LEU A 240 25.31 5.77 16.02
CA LEU A 240 26.71 5.54 15.63
C LEU A 240 27.55 4.91 16.76
N SER A 241 27.00 4.79 17.97
CA SER A 241 27.68 4.19 19.12
C SER A 241 27.66 2.66 19.06
N ASP A 242 26.49 2.11 18.77
CA ASP A 242 26.17 0.71 19.08
C ASP A 242 26.57 -0.26 17.96
N GLU A 243 26.70 0.19 16.71
CA GLU A 243 27.22 -0.61 15.57
C GLU A 243 28.73 -0.99 15.70
N SER A 244 29.40 -0.61 16.79
CA SER A 244 30.86 -0.72 16.92
C SER A 244 31.40 -2.12 17.24
N ASP A 245 30.59 -3.01 17.84
CA ASP A 245 30.99 -4.39 18.24
C ASP A 245 30.23 -5.47 17.42
N GLY A 246 30.36 -5.47 16.09
CA GLY A 246 29.77 -6.56 15.28
C GLY A 246 30.06 -6.62 13.77
N ASN A 247 30.45 -5.51 13.13
CA ASN A 247 30.43 -5.35 11.66
C ASN A 247 31.22 -6.45 10.88
N VAL A 248 30.49 -7.33 10.19
CA VAL A 248 31.04 -8.41 9.34
C VAL A 248 31.40 -7.87 7.96
N TYR A 249 32.43 -8.44 7.32
CA TYR A 249 33.02 -8.03 6.03
C TYR A 249 32.01 -7.85 4.87
N GLY A 250 31.32 -6.72 4.80
CA GLY A 250 30.41 -6.43 3.68
C GLY A 250 29.40 -5.31 3.90
N GLU A 251 29.15 -4.90 5.14
CA GLU A 251 28.06 -3.98 5.48
C GLU A 251 28.28 -2.53 5.00
N PHE A 252 27.25 -1.68 5.18
CA PHE A 252 27.35 -0.22 5.04
C PHE A 252 27.99 0.38 6.29
N ARG A 253 28.75 1.47 6.16
CA ARG A 253 29.44 2.12 7.28
C ARG A 253 29.00 3.59 7.42
N PRO A 254 28.03 3.87 8.31
CA PRO A 254 27.47 5.21 8.47
C PRO A 254 28.50 6.26 8.91
N ASP A 255 29.50 5.90 9.72
CA ASP A 255 30.59 6.79 10.19
C ASP A 255 31.45 7.33 9.02
N MET A 256 31.82 6.44 8.10
CA MET A 256 32.58 6.76 6.90
C MET A 256 31.74 7.58 5.94
N ALA A 257 30.47 7.22 5.74
CA ALA A 257 29.54 8.00 4.93
C ALA A 257 29.33 9.42 5.50
N LYS A 258 29.23 9.58 6.84
CA LYS A 258 29.13 10.89 7.52
C LYS A 258 30.36 11.75 7.24
N THR A 259 31.54 11.14 7.33
CA THR A 259 32.84 11.79 7.06
C THR A 259 32.96 12.24 5.59
N GLU A 260 32.59 11.39 4.64
CA GLU A 260 32.63 11.70 3.20
C GLU A 260 31.63 12.82 2.82
N VAL A 261 30.41 12.77 3.36
CA VAL A 261 29.39 13.82 3.20
C VAL A 261 29.87 15.15 3.82
N GLN A 262 30.55 15.12 4.97
CA GLN A 262 31.15 16.32 5.56
C GLN A 262 32.27 16.90 4.68
N ASN A 263 33.14 16.05 4.11
CA ASN A 263 34.15 16.48 3.12
C ASN A 263 33.51 17.05 1.85
N TRP A 264 32.31 16.58 1.45
CA TRP A 264 31.53 17.19 0.39
C TRP A 264 30.98 18.58 0.78
N PHE A 265 30.52 18.81 2.02
CA PHE A 265 30.10 20.13 2.47
C PHE A 265 31.24 21.15 2.51
N GLU A 266 32.44 20.74 2.91
CA GLU A 266 33.61 21.63 2.90
C GLU A 266 33.93 22.11 1.48
N ARG A 267 33.89 21.20 0.50
CA ARG A 267 34.03 21.52 -0.93
C ARG A 267 32.90 22.42 -1.44
N ASN A 268 31.66 22.15 -1.02
CA ASN A 268 30.46 22.88 -1.44
C ASN A 268 30.04 23.97 -0.43
N SER A 269 31.01 24.71 0.11
CA SER A 269 30.80 25.71 1.17
C SER A 269 30.59 27.16 0.69
N ARG A 270 30.68 27.46 -0.62
CA ARG A 270 30.46 28.82 -1.17
C ARG A 270 28.97 29.20 -1.15
N PHE A 271 28.65 30.34 -0.53
CA PHE A 271 27.34 31.01 -0.63
C PHE A 271 27.24 31.86 -1.90
N CYS A 272 26.01 32.20 -2.30
CA CYS A 272 25.75 33.13 -3.39
C CYS A 272 26.39 34.50 -3.11
N ASP A 273 26.94 35.14 -4.16
CA ASP A 273 27.76 36.34 -3.97
C ASP A 273 26.97 37.52 -3.36
N LYS A 274 25.63 37.53 -3.46
CA LYS A 274 24.80 38.55 -2.82
C LYS A 274 24.60 38.33 -1.32
N ALA A 275 24.48 37.08 -0.86
CA ALA A 275 24.50 36.78 0.58
C ALA A 275 25.86 37.12 1.18
N ARG A 276 26.96 36.75 0.50
CA ARG A 276 28.34 37.10 0.91
C ARG A 276 28.52 38.60 1.12
N GLN A 277 28.10 39.42 0.16
CA GLN A 277 28.10 40.90 0.30
C GLN A 277 27.35 41.40 1.53
N LEU A 278 26.17 40.84 1.83
CA LEU A 278 25.34 41.26 2.96
C LEU A 278 25.96 40.86 4.31
N LEU A 279 26.52 39.64 4.40
CA LEU A 279 27.19 39.13 5.59
C LEU A 279 28.48 39.89 5.89
N THR A 280 29.34 40.13 4.89
CA THR A 280 30.57 40.94 5.06
C THR A 280 30.23 42.36 5.48
N ALA A 281 29.26 43.01 4.81
CA ALA A 281 28.84 44.36 5.16
C ALA A 281 28.26 44.45 6.58
N TYR A 282 27.54 43.43 7.05
CA TYR A 282 27.06 43.34 8.43
C TYR A 282 28.21 43.25 9.44
N GLU A 283 29.16 42.34 9.19
CA GLU A 283 30.28 42.08 10.08
C GLU A 283 31.18 43.33 10.22
N GLU A 284 31.52 43.98 9.10
CA GLU A 284 32.34 45.20 9.05
C GLU A 284 31.65 46.44 9.64
N ASN A 285 30.34 46.63 9.39
CA ASN A 285 29.67 47.91 9.70
C ASN A 285 28.80 47.88 10.96
N LEU A 286 28.46 46.70 11.49
CA LEU A 286 27.51 46.55 12.59
C LEU A 286 28.10 45.71 13.72
N ALA A 287 28.55 44.49 13.43
CA ALA A 287 29.13 43.62 14.45
C ALA A 287 30.43 44.20 15.03
N ALA A 288 31.34 44.69 14.18
CA ALA A 288 32.58 45.36 14.59
C ALA A 288 32.38 46.62 15.47
N LYS A 289 31.16 47.16 15.58
CA LYS A 289 30.80 48.26 16.50
C LYS A 289 30.32 47.77 17.88
N GLY A 290 30.24 46.45 18.10
CA GLY A 290 29.76 45.85 19.35
C GLY A 290 28.25 46.02 19.58
N LEU A 291 27.47 46.25 18.52
CA LEU A 291 26.03 46.48 18.60
C LEU A 291 25.25 45.15 18.58
N PRO A 292 24.15 45.02 19.35
CA PRO A 292 23.24 43.88 19.22
C PRO A 292 22.68 43.74 17.79
N PRO A 293 22.43 42.52 17.30
CA PRO A 293 22.48 41.22 18.00
C PRO A 293 23.89 40.62 18.20
N GLY A 294 24.95 41.23 17.66
CA GLY A 294 26.35 40.80 17.81
C GLY A 294 26.91 40.05 16.60
N HIS A 295 28.15 39.58 16.72
CA HIS A 295 28.88 38.88 15.65
C HIS A 295 28.19 37.60 15.15
N LEU A 296 28.39 37.28 13.87
CA LEU A 296 27.96 36.01 13.30
C LEU A 296 28.75 34.82 13.89
N PRO A 297 28.12 33.66 14.13
CA PRO A 297 28.81 32.47 14.64
C PRO A 297 29.85 31.96 13.63
N CYS A 298 31.11 31.84 14.07
CA CYS A 298 32.25 31.47 13.22
C CYS A 298 32.32 29.96 12.90
N ILE A 299 31.34 29.46 12.14
CA ILE A 299 31.16 28.04 11.81
C ILE A 299 32.11 27.63 10.68
N SER A 300 32.95 26.61 10.90
CA SER A 300 33.59 25.89 9.79
C SER A 300 32.59 24.91 9.14
N PRO A 301 32.48 24.79 7.82
CA PRO A 301 33.31 25.44 6.78
C PRO A 301 32.70 26.71 6.17
N LEU A 302 31.69 27.33 6.80
CA LEU A 302 30.94 28.44 6.18
C LEU A 302 31.55 29.83 6.39
N ALA A 303 32.27 30.07 7.48
CA ALA A 303 32.64 31.41 7.92
C ALA A 303 33.57 32.19 6.96
N TRP A 304 34.31 31.51 6.08
CA TRP A 304 35.13 32.18 5.05
C TRP A 304 34.29 32.96 4.02
N ASN A 305 32.97 32.74 3.97
CA ASN A 305 32.08 33.49 3.08
C ASN A 305 31.96 34.97 3.45
N TRP A 306 32.24 35.34 4.71
CA TRP A 306 32.10 36.70 5.23
C TRP A 306 33.27 37.21 6.08
N LEU A 307 34.08 36.32 6.66
CA LEU A 307 35.33 36.69 7.34
C LEU A 307 36.43 37.08 6.33
N PRO A 308 37.42 37.90 6.71
CA PRO A 308 38.54 38.26 5.85
C PRO A 308 39.34 37.07 5.31
N GLU A 309 39.94 37.24 4.12
CA GLU A 309 40.78 36.22 3.51
C GLU A 309 41.94 35.79 4.43
N GLY A 310 42.14 34.48 4.57
CA GLY A 310 43.14 33.90 5.46
C GLY A 310 42.72 33.72 6.92
N THR A 311 41.55 34.21 7.36
CA THR A 311 41.04 33.96 8.72
C THR A 311 40.66 32.50 8.97
N VAL A 312 40.25 31.77 7.94
CA VAL A 312 39.84 30.35 7.99
C VAL A 312 40.50 29.58 6.83
N ARG A 313 40.87 28.31 7.05
CA ARG A 313 41.37 27.42 5.97
C ARG A 313 40.23 27.12 4.98
N VAL A 314 40.25 27.78 3.82
CA VAL A 314 39.30 27.48 2.74
C VAL A 314 39.65 26.13 2.11
N ARG A 315 38.67 25.21 2.11
CA ARG A 315 38.71 23.91 1.41
C ARG A 315 37.63 23.76 0.34
N ALA A 316 36.97 24.86 -0.03
CA ALA A 316 35.97 24.91 -1.09
C ALA A 316 36.57 24.54 -2.47
N ASP A 317 35.78 23.85 -3.30
CA ASP A 317 36.11 23.65 -4.71
C ASP A 317 35.92 24.97 -5.48
N ASP A 318 36.78 25.22 -6.47
CA ASP A 318 36.64 26.37 -7.37
C ASP A 318 35.41 26.18 -8.28
N PHE A 319 34.34 26.95 -8.03
CA PHE A 319 33.11 26.89 -8.81
C PHE A 319 33.26 27.41 -10.24
N ASP A 320 34.20 28.33 -10.48
CA ASP A 320 34.37 28.98 -11.78
C ASP A 320 35.17 28.07 -12.75
N ASN A 321 35.90 27.08 -12.20
CA ASN A 321 36.55 26.00 -12.95
C ASN A 321 35.56 24.93 -13.43
N VAL A 322 35.15 25.00 -14.70
CA VAL A 322 34.19 24.09 -15.36
C VAL A 322 34.80 22.73 -15.81
N THR A 323 36.03 22.40 -15.38
CA THR A 323 36.68 21.13 -15.77
C THR A 323 35.94 19.93 -15.18
N LYS A 324 35.61 18.94 -16.03
CA LYS A 324 35.02 17.67 -15.58
C LYS A 324 36.04 16.86 -14.78
N ILE A 325 35.60 16.29 -13.66
CA ILE A 325 36.38 15.42 -12.79
C ILE A 325 36.07 13.98 -13.18
N THR A 326 37.10 13.17 -13.40
CA THR A 326 36.95 11.70 -13.42
C THR A 326 37.13 11.21 -11.98
N PRO A 327 36.16 10.49 -11.39
CA PRO A 327 36.32 9.90 -10.07
C PRO A 327 37.55 8.99 -10.01
N LEU A 328 38.52 9.32 -9.17
CA LEU A 328 39.73 8.53 -8.96
C LEU A 328 39.86 8.19 -7.48
N TRP A 329 39.79 6.89 -7.18
CA TRP A 329 40.10 6.39 -5.84
C TRP A 329 41.58 6.04 -5.73
N LYS A 330 42.20 6.45 -4.63
CA LYS A 330 43.60 6.13 -4.28
C LYS A 330 43.62 5.64 -2.84
N GLU A 331 44.02 4.39 -2.64
CA GLU A 331 44.04 3.78 -1.30
C GLU A 331 45.25 4.24 -0.48
N ASP A 332 46.34 4.64 -1.14
CA ASP A 332 47.56 5.18 -0.51
C ASP A 332 47.49 6.67 -0.09
N GLU A 333 46.35 7.35 -0.23
CA GLU A 333 46.23 8.80 0.06
C GLU A 333 45.91 9.04 1.55
N PRO A 334 46.82 9.65 2.35
CA PRO A 334 46.66 9.75 3.80
C PRO A 334 45.72 10.86 4.29
N ASP A 335 45.45 11.91 3.48
CA ASP A 335 44.42 12.91 3.82
C ASP A 335 43.09 12.48 3.19
N LYS A 336 42.19 11.93 4.03
CA LYS A 336 40.83 11.52 3.65
C LYS A 336 40.07 12.62 2.89
N PHE A 337 40.30 13.90 3.20
CA PHE A 337 39.68 14.99 2.46
C PHE A 337 40.19 15.09 1.01
N GLU A 338 41.50 14.96 0.78
CA GLU A 338 42.07 15.00 -0.58
C GLU A 338 41.77 13.71 -1.36
N GLN A 339 41.61 12.56 -0.67
CA GLN A 339 41.09 11.31 -1.23
C GLN A 339 39.65 11.47 -1.75
N ASP A 340 38.74 12.02 -0.93
CA ASP A 340 37.34 12.24 -1.30
C ASP A 340 37.19 13.33 -2.38
N LYS A 341 38.07 14.32 -2.38
CA LYS A 341 38.18 15.36 -3.41
C LYS A 341 38.69 14.80 -4.75
N ALA A 342 39.58 13.81 -4.74
CA ALA A 342 40.00 13.08 -5.94
C ALA A 342 38.89 12.14 -6.46
N TYR A 343 38.07 11.58 -5.57
CA TYR A 343 36.84 10.86 -5.95
C TYR A 343 35.76 11.81 -6.50
N GLY A 344 35.71 13.06 -6.01
CA GLY A 344 34.94 14.18 -6.53
C GLY A 344 33.43 14.14 -6.25
N ARG A 345 32.85 12.94 -6.13
CA ARG A 345 31.44 12.66 -5.81
C ARG A 345 31.11 12.94 -4.34
N VAL A 346 29.87 12.71 -3.90
CA VAL A 346 29.46 12.90 -2.49
C VAL A 346 30.09 11.88 -1.54
N SER A 347 30.01 10.57 -1.83
CA SER A 347 30.49 9.49 -0.97
C SER A 347 30.81 8.24 -1.79
N ARG A 348 31.97 7.61 -1.53
CA ARG A 348 32.32 6.28 -2.05
C ARG A 348 31.56 5.19 -1.30
N GLU A 349 31.35 5.34 0.00
CA GLU A 349 30.65 4.33 0.81
C GLU A 349 29.21 4.12 0.30
N VAL A 350 28.46 5.20 0.10
CA VAL A 350 27.08 5.17 -0.44
C VAL A 350 27.05 4.60 -1.87
N ASP A 351 28.04 4.88 -2.71
CA ASP A 351 28.13 4.30 -4.05
C ASP A 351 28.50 2.81 -4.02
N THR A 352 29.37 2.40 -3.11
CA THR A 352 29.83 1.01 -2.94
C THR A 352 28.71 0.12 -2.39
N TRP A 353 27.97 0.62 -1.39
CA TRP A 353 26.73 0.01 -0.93
C TRP A 353 25.70 -0.10 -2.06
N TRP A 354 25.46 0.97 -2.82
CA TRP A 354 24.48 0.91 -3.92
C TRP A 354 24.88 -0.10 -5.00
N LEU A 355 26.17 -0.24 -5.31
CA LEU A 355 26.64 -1.22 -6.28
C LEU A 355 26.35 -2.67 -5.86
N LYS A 356 26.38 -2.96 -4.56
CA LYS A 356 26.04 -4.27 -3.96
C LYS A 356 24.51 -4.50 -3.86
N ILE A 357 23.76 -3.49 -3.41
CA ILE A 357 22.39 -3.63 -2.89
C ILE A 357 21.28 -3.23 -3.89
N ARG A 358 21.61 -2.54 -4.99
CA ARG A 358 20.69 -2.39 -6.13
C ARG A 358 20.24 -3.76 -6.67
N ASP A 359 19.09 -3.79 -7.32
CA ASP A 359 18.56 -4.95 -8.06
C ASP A 359 19.70 -5.73 -8.78
N PRO A 360 19.92 -7.04 -8.49
CA PRO A 360 21.00 -7.81 -9.10
C PRO A 360 20.85 -7.91 -10.63
N ASN A 361 19.61 -7.79 -11.14
CA ASN A 361 19.35 -7.75 -12.56
C ASN A 361 19.66 -6.39 -13.21
N TYR A 362 20.14 -5.38 -12.47
CA TYR A 362 20.31 -4.00 -12.97
C TYR A 362 21.09 -3.90 -14.29
N ASP A 363 22.33 -4.42 -14.32
CA ASP A 363 23.20 -4.35 -15.50
C ASP A 363 22.86 -5.40 -16.58
N GLY A 364 22.24 -6.53 -16.20
CA GLY A 364 21.82 -7.62 -17.07
C GLY A 364 21.05 -8.70 -16.31
N TRP A 365 20.40 -9.63 -16.99
CA TRP A 365 19.64 -10.71 -16.32
C TRP A 365 20.59 -11.75 -15.71
N VAL A 366 20.77 -11.68 -14.39
CA VAL A 366 21.63 -12.55 -13.56
C VAL A 366 20.79 -13.54 -12.76
N VAL A 367 19.74 -13.07 -12.09
CA VAL A 367 18.79 -13.89 -11.34
C VAL A 367 17.67 -14.34 -12.28
N PRO A 368 17.49 -15.66 -12.50
CA PRO A 368 16.41 -16.19 -13.32
C PRO A 368 15.09 -16.27 -12.54
N MET A 369 13.97 -16.37 -13.27
CA MET A 369 12.66 -16.66 -12.68
C MET A 369 12.64 -18.09 -12.08
N PRO A 370 12.28 -18.28 -10.79
CA PRO A 370 12.14 -19.60 -10.20
C PRO A 370 11.09 -20.46 -10.93
N THR A 371 11.34 -21.76 -10.99
CA THR A 371 10.49 -22.69 -11.74
C THR A 371 9.20 -23.05 -10.99
N VAL A 372 8.26 -23.65 -11.72
CA VAL A 372 6.99 -24.14 -11.16
C VAL A 372 7.21 -25.33 -10.22
N GLU A 373 8.26 -26.13 -10.42
CA GLU A 373 8.65 -27.22 -9.50
C GLU A 373 9.14 -26.66 -8.15
N PHE A 374 9.92 -25.58 -8.17
CA PHE A 374 10.34 -24.88 -6.95
C PHE A 374 9.13 -24.28 -6.22
N ALA A 375 8.19 -23.67 -6.96
CA ALA A 375 6.95 -23.13 -6.40
C ALA A 375 6.07 -24.22 -5.74
N GLN A 376 6.01 -25.42 -6.35
CA GLN A 376 5.37 -26.60 -5.76
C GLN A 376 6.06 -27.02 -4.46
N GLN A 377 7.40 -27.15 -4.46
CA GLN A 377 8.16 -27.53 -3.27
C GLN A 377 7.99 -26.53 -2.13
N ARG A 378 8.06 -25.21 -2.42
CA ARG A 378 7.76 -24.14 -1.44
C ARG A 378 6.35 -24.28 -0.88
N THR A 379 5.35 -24.54 -1.73
CA THR A 379 3.94 -24.71 -1.32
C THR A 379 3.74 -25.91 -0.38
N GLU A 380 4.35 -27.07 -0.66
CA GLU A 380 4.24 -28.22 0.24
C GLU A 380 5.03 -28.02 1.55
N ASN A 381 6.20 -27.37 1.50
CA ASN A 381 6.96 -27.01 2.71
C ASN A 381 6.16 -26.04 3.61
N CYS A 382 5.52 -25.01 3.02
CA CYS A 382 4.65 -24.10 3.77
C CYS A 382 3.49 -24.84 4.44
N LYS A 383 2.80 -25.75 3.74
CA LYS A 383 1.73 -26.57 4.33
C LYS A 383 2.20 -27.45 5.49
N ALA A 384 3.39 -28.05 5.37
CA ALA A 384 3.94 -28.93 6.39
C ALA A 384 4.35 -28.18 7.67
N ASN A 385 4.93 -26.98 7.52
CA ASN A 385 5.53 -26.24 8.63
C ASN A 385 4.62 -25.14 9.22
N LEU A 386 3.48 -24.82 8.60
CA LEU A 386 2.60 -23.71 9.01
C LEU A 386 2.22 -23.78 10.50
N VAL A 387 1.74 -24.93 10.97
CA VAL A 387 1.30 -25.09 12.37
C VAL A 387 2.48 -24.94 13.33
N ASN A 388 3.67 -25.46 13.00
CA ASN A 388 4.86 -25.34 13.83
C ASN A 388 5.29 -23.88 13.99
N ARG A 389 5.36 -23.11 12.88
CA ARG A 389 5.82 -21.71 12.89
C ARG A 389 5.09 -20.85 13.93
N TYR A 390 3.77 -20.97 14.02
CA TYR A 390 2.97 -20.17 14.97
C TYR A 390 2.79 -20.85 16.34
N ALA A 391 2.95 -22.18 16.44
CA ALA A 391 2.88 -22.90 17.72
C ALA A 391 4.06 -22.62 18.68
N HIS A 392 5.14 -22.00 18.19
CA HIS A 392 6.22 -21.47 19.03
C HIS A 392 5.85 -20.10 19.62
N SER A 393 5.41 -19.15 18.78
CA SER A 393 4.96 -17.79 19.16
C SER A 393 4.01 -17.78 20.38
N TYR A 394 2.94 -18.59 20.34
CA TYR A 394 1.93 -18.59 21.41
C TYR A 394 2.32 -19.30 22.71
N ARG A 395 3.46 -20.01 22.79
CA ARG A 395 3.82 -20.80 23.99
C ARG A 395 4.62 -20.02 25.04
N THR A 396 5.27 -18.93 24.66
CA THR A 396 6.11 -18.14 25.57
C THR A 396 5.26 -17.45 26.65
N ALA A 397 4.07 -16.97 26.28
CA ALA A 397 3.17 -16.19 27.13
C ALA A 397 2.58 -16.92 28.36
N GLU A 398 2.60 -18.26 28.41
CA GLU A 398 1.99 -19.04 29.51
C GLU A 398 3.01 -19.64 30.51
N HIS A 399 4.31 -19.35 30.40
CA HIS A 399 5.36 -20.01 31.23
C HIS A 399 6.32 -19.13 32.03
N GLU A 400 6.02 -17.83 32.20
CA GLU A 400 6.57 -16.99 33.28
C GLU A 400 6.03 -17.44 34.68
N GLY A 401 6.40 -18.66 35.10
CA GLY A 401 5.70 -19.34 36.20
C GLY A 401 6.47 -20.42 36.96
N SER A 402 7.78 -20.63 36.74
CA SER A 402 8.58 -21.56 37.56
C SER A 402 10.07 -21.24 37.61
N VAL A 403 10.49 -20.65 38.72
CA VAL A 403 11.90 -20.57 39.11
C VAL A 403 12.35 -21.91 39.70
N HIS A 404 13.28 -22.63 39.05
CA HIS A 404 14.25 -23.49 39.75
C HIS A 404 15.48 -23.83 38.90
N SER A 405 16.67 -23.64 39.48
CA SER A 405 17.98 -23.84 38.85
C SER A 405 18.46 -25.29 38.87
N ALA A 406 19.27 -25.67 37.89
CA ALA A 406 20.17 -26.83 37.95
C ALA A 406 21.46 -26.56 37.14
N GLU A 407 22.60 -27.09 37.59
CA GLU A 407 23.93 -26.72 37.06
C GLU A 407 24.45 -27.66 35.95
N GLY A 408 25.03 -27.07 34.91
CA GLY A 408 26.41 -27.33 34.48
C GLY A 408 26.83 -28.72 33.95
N ALA A 409 27.13 -28.78 32.64
CA ALA A 409 28.08 -29.73 32.06
C ALA A 409 28.79 -29.12 30.83
N PRO A 410 30.14 -29.13 30.73
CA PRO A 410 30.86 -28.61 29.56
C PRO A 410 30.99 -29.63 28.43
N LEU A 411 30.93 -29.16 27.19
CA LEU A 411 31.27 -29.95 25.99
C LEU A 411 32.80 -29.96 25.76
N PRO A 412 33.40 -31.08 25.30
CA PRO A 412 34.83 -31.16 25.01
C PRO A 412 35.15 -30.72 23.57
N GLU A 413 36.23 -29.94 23.42
CA GLU A 413 36.84 -29.59 22.13
C GLU A 413 37.46 -30.81 21.42
N GLY A 414 37.62 -30.74 20.10
CA GLY A 414 38.73 -31.44 19.43
C GLY A 414 38.48 -32.09 18.06
N ALA A 415 38.57 -31.30 16.98
CA ALA A 415 39.10 -31.75 15.69
C ALA A 415 39.57 -30.52 14.88
N ALA A 416 40.84 -30.50 14.48
CA ALA A 416 41.43 -29.40 13.72
C ALA A 416 41.69 -29.77 12.25
N ASP A 417 41.61 -28.76 11.39
CA ASP A 417 42.29 -28.56 10.12
C ASP A 417 42.47 -29.73 9.14
N GLN A 418 41.81 -29.60 7.98
CA GLN A 418 42.37 -30.11 6.72
C GLN A 418 42.00 -29.20 5.53
N GLU A 419 42.97 -28.43 5.05
CA GLU A 419 42.81 -27.51 3.93
C GLU A 419 42.59 -28.23 2.58
N GLY A 420 41.94 -27.53 1.65
CA GLY A 420 42.38 -27.54 0.25
C GLY A 420 41.63 -28.44 -0.73
N ARG A 421 40.55 -27.90 -1.32
CA ARG A 421 40.25 -28.18 -2.74
C ARG A 421 39.47 -27.05 -3.40
N GLU A 422 40.09 -26.44 -4.41
CA GLU A 422 39.48 -25.47 -5.31
C GLU A 422 38.46 -26.13 -6.26
N GLY A 423 37.47 -25.37 -6.73
CA GLY A 423 36.55 -25.79 -7.80
C GLY A 423 35.06 -25.74 -7.47
N GLY A 424 34.57 -24.59 -6.99
CA GLY A 424 33.14 -24.32 -6.78
C GLY A 424 32.56 -23.37 -7.84
N HIS A 425 31.30 -23.58 -8.23
CA HIS A 425 30.58 -22.69 -9.14
C HIS A 425 30.16 -21.40 -8.41
N TYR A 426 30.33 -20.23 -9.02
CA TYR A 426 29.69 -19.01 -8.52
C TYR A 426 28.17 -19.12 -8.70
N VAL A 427 27.46 -19.43 -7.62
CA VAL A 427 26.02 -19.23 -7.47
C VAL A 427 25.88 -18.25 -6.31
N HIS A 428 25.67 -16.97 -6.63
CA HIS A 428 25.48 -15.96 -5.61
C HIS A 428 24.08 -16.11 -5.03
N ASP A 429 24.03 -16.80 -3.90
CA ASP A 429 23.35 -16.33 -2.70
C ASP A 429 22.28 -15.24 -2.91
N TYR A 430 21.03 -15.69 -2.77
CA TYR A 430 19.77 -14.94 -2.67
C TYR A 430 18.71 -15.76 -1.91
N ASN A 431 19.13 -16.84 -1.20
CA ASN A 431 18.25 -17.95 -0.80
C ASN A 431 18.57 -18.61 0.55
N ASP A 432 19.76 -18.43 1.16
CA ASP A 432 20.05 -18.99 2.49
C ASP A 432 19.48 -18.09 3.61
N ASP A 433 19.62 -16.76 3.49
CA ASP A 433 19.01 -15.73 4.37
C ASP A 433 17.49 -15.86 4.59
N MET A 434 16.81 -16.71 3.82
CA MET A 434 15.36 -16.96 3.91
C MET A 434 15.01 -18.16 4.82
N ILE A 435 15.99 -18.71 5.55
CA ILE A 435 15.85 -19.92 6.40
C ILE A 435 16.46 -19.77 7.81
N GLU A 436 17.48 -18.92 8.03
CA GLU A 436 18.18 -18.80 9.33
C GLU A 436 17.87 -17.49 10.12
N GLU A 437 16.61 -17.04 10.11
CA GLU A 437 16.08 -15.99 11.01
C GLU A 437 14.93 -16.57 11.88
N GLU A 438 15.25 -17.35 12.92
CA GLU A 438 14.26 -17.94 13.86
C GLU A 438 14.45 -17.54 15.35
N ASP A 439 15.44 -16.68 15.69
CA ASP A 439 15.80 -16.28 17.07
C ASP A 439 15.53 -14.79 17.40
N ILE A 440 14.46 -14.19 16.87
CA ILE A 440 14.01 -12.83 17.25
C ILE A 440 12.83 -12.93 18.23
N ASP A 441 12.92 -12.25 19.38
CA ASP A 441 11.85 -12.24 20.39
C ASP A 441 10.58 -11.53 19.88
N ASP A 442 9.41 -12.08 20.21
CA ASP A 442 8.22 -12.00 19.33
C ASP A 442 7.11 -11.04 19.81
N ASP A 443 7.30 -10.36 20.95
CA ASP A 443 6.36 -9.34 21.49
C ASP A 443 6.63 -7.94 20.88
N ASP A 444 7.85 -7.70 20.39
CA ASP A 444 8.35 -6.39 19.93
C ASP A 444 8.03 -6.07 18.46
N SER A 445 7.51 -7.04 17.71
CA SER A 445 7.37 -7.05 16.23
C SER A 445 6.52 -5.92 15.62
N TYR A 446 6.00 -4.99 16.42
CA TYR A 446 5.27 -3.81 15.95
C TYR A 446 5.63 -2.50 16.69
N GLY A 447 6.66 -2.50 17.56
CA GLY A 447 6.96 -1.35 18.42
C GLY A 447 8.39 -1.18 18.97
N GLU A 448 9.18 -2.24 19.17
CA GLU A 448 10.49 -2.12 19.88
C GLU A 448 11.74 -2.28 19.01
N GLY A 449 11.60 -2.26 17.68
CA GLY A 449 12.67 -1.72 16.84
C GLY A 449 12.79 -0.21 17.12
N PRO A 450 13.92 0.29 17.68
CA PRO A 450 13.99 1.69 18.11
C PRO A 450 13.74 2.63 16.94
N MET A 451 12.87 3.63 17.13
CA MET A 451 12.39 4.54 16.08
C MET A 451 13.44 5.60 15.68
N ASN A 452 14.67 5.15 15.41
CA ASN A 452 15.87 5.94 15.15
C ASN A 452 15.67 6.99 14.05
N GLY A 453 16.05 8.25 14.35
CA GLY A 453 16.04 9.37 13.41
C GLY A 453 14.88 10.36 13.55
N LEU A 454 15.22 11.65 13.46
CA LEU A 454 14.40 12.83 13.79
C LEU A 454 12.96 12.92 13.21
N LEU A 455 12.60 12.14 12.18
CA LEU A 455 11.33 12.29 11.47
C LEU A 455 10.42 11.04 11.50
N THR A 456 10.89 9.91 12.04
CA THR A 456 10.14 8.64 12.13
C THR A 456 8.80 8.79 12.83
N GLU A 457 8.76 9.54 13.93
CA GLU A 457 7.56 9.79 14.75
C GLU A 457 6.52 10.74 14.11
N VAL A 458 6.90 11.50 13.07
CA VAL A 458 6.04 12.56 12.52
C VAL A 458 4.71 12.02 11.95
N PRO A 459 4.64 10.85 11.28
CA PRO A 459 3.38 10.24 10.86
C PRO A 459 2.47 9.77 12.01
N ASN A 460 3.05 9.39 13.15
CA ASN A 460 2.28 9.00 14.34
C ASN A 460 1.64 10.21 15.05
N ILE A 461 2.25 11.39 14.90
CA ILE A 461 1.85 12.65 15.56
C ILE A 461 0.84 13.48 14.74
N LEU A 462 0.94 13.48 13.39
CA LEU A 462 0.28 14.47 12.53
C LEU A 462 -0.92 13.93 11.74
N ASP A 463 -2.00 14.71 11.70
CA ASP A 463 -3.19 14.39 10.89
C ASP A 463 -2.89 14.37 9.37
N PRO A 464 -3.75 13.71 8.56
CA PRO A 464 -3.74 13.78 7.09
C PRO A 464 -3.71 15.17 6.44
N LYS A 465 -4.05 16.24 7.16
CA LYS A 465 -4.00 17.64 6.65
C LYS A 465 -2.75 18.41 7.12
N GLN A 466 -1.92 17.77 7.93
CA GLN A 466 -0.76 18.35 8.61
C GLN A 466 0.56 17.80 8.04
N ILE A 467 0.57 16.51 7.70
CA ILE A 467 1.75 15.75 7.24
C ILE A 467 2.20 16.03 5.78
N GLU A 468 1.46 16.85 5.02
CA GLU A 468 1.78 17.14 3.61
C GLU A 468 3.21 17.68 3.42
N ALA A 469 3.68 18.50 4.35
CA ALA A 469 5.02 19.10 4.30
C ALA A 469 6.15 18.04 4.41
N LEU A 470 5.95 16.97 5.19
CA LEU A 470 6.93 15.87 5.30
C LEU A 470 7.11 15.17 3.95
N HIS A 471 6.00 14.84 3.29
CA HIS A 471 6.01 14.21 1.96
C HIS A 471 6.66 15.13 0.91
N MET A 472 6.40 16.44 0.97
CA MET A 472 7.07 17.40 0.11
C MET A 472 8.59 17.50 0.37
N ILE A 473 9.04 17.44 1.63
CA ILE A 473 10.46 17.38 1.99
C ILE A 473 11.13 16.17 1.35
N VAL A 474 10.68 14.95 1.68
CA VAL A 474 11.26 13.68 1.20
C VAL A 474 11.35 13.68 -0.32
N LYS A 475 10.23 13.99 -0.99
CA LYS A 475 10.16 14.15 -2.44
C LYS A 475 11.17 15.16 -2.97
N SER A 476 11.25 16.36 -2.40
CA SER A 476 12.13 17.44 -2.89
C SER A 476 13.63 17.09 -2.78
N CYS A 477 14.00 16.21 -1.85
CA CYS A 477 15.36 15.70 -1.71
C CYS A 477 15.71 14.66 -2.78
N ILE A 478 14.86 13.65 -2.99
CA ILE A 478 15.20 12.45 -3.77
C ILE A 478 14.72 12.47 -5.23
N LEU A 479 13.69 13.26 -5.56
CA LEU A 479 13.10 13.30 -6.91
C LEU A 479 13.78 14.35 -7.81
N ASP A 480 13.93 13.99 -9.08
CA ASP A 480 14.44 14.88 -10.13
C ASP A 480 13.28 15.44 -10.96
N ASN A 481 12.97 16.72 -10.74
CA ASN A 481 11.89 17.44 -11.42
C ASN A 481 12.38 18.37 -12.55
N ALA A 482 13.70 18.49 -12.78
CA ALA A 482 14.22 19.54 -13.67
C ALA A 482 15.64 19.28 -14.18
N GLY A 483 15.75 18.69 -15.38
CA GLY A 483 16.76 19.11 -16.36
C GLY A 483 18.24 18.93 -16.02
N LEU A 484 18.61 17.96 -15.17
CA LEU A 484 19.96 17.38 -15.06
C LEU A 484 21.15 18.36 -15.10
N VAL A 485 21.38 19.11 -14.03
CA VAL A 485 22.75 19.57 -13.71
C VAL A 485 23.47 18.42 -13.00
N LEU A 486 24.21 17.60 -13.76
CA LEU A 486 25.12 16.62 -13.19
C LEU A 486 26.29 17.33 -12.49
N SER A 487 26.81 16.75 -11.41
CA SER A 487 28.02 17.27 -10.77
C SER A 487 29.24 17.21 -11.70
N LYS A 488 30.33 17.89 -11.35
CA LYS A 488 31.59 17.83 -12.13
C LYS A 488 32.11 16.40 -12.29
N ALA A 489 31.77 15.51 -11.34
CA ALA A 489 32.09 14.09 -11.32
C ALA A 489 31.03 13.19 -12.01
N GLY A 490 30.07 13.79 -12.73
CA GLY A 490 29.03 13.08 -13.47
C GLY A 490 27.89 12.49 -12.63
N GLU A 491 27.76 12.86 -11.35
CA GLU A 491 26.71 12.34 -10.48
C GLU A 491 25.40 13.12 -10.58
N ASN A 492 24.29 12.46 -10.26
CA ASN A 492 22.99 13.08 -10.03
C ASN A 492 22.75 13.09 -8.52
N LEU A 493 22.74 14.28 -7.91
CA LEU A 493 22.68 14.44 -6.44
C LEU A 493 21.34 13.96 -5.85
N GLN A 494 20.26 14.00 -6.63
CA GLN A 494 18.95 13.49 -6.27
C GLN A 494 19.00 11.97 -6.09
N LYS A 495 19.65 11.24 -7.02
CA LYS A 495 19.92 9.81 -6.88
C LYS A 495 20.90 9.51 -5.74
N THR A 496 21.92 10.33 -5.51
CA THR A 496 22.80 10.12 -4.34
C THR A 496 22.04 10.28 -3.02
N ARG A 497 21.16 11.29 -2.90
CA ARG A 497 20.26 11.44 -1.73
C ARG A 497 19.22 10.32 -1.62
N CYS A 498 18.76 9.77 -2.74
CA CYS A 498 17.89 8.59 -2.75
C CYS A 498 18.62 7.33 -2.25
N ARG A 499 19.92 7.17 -2.58
CA ARG A 499 20.77 6.10 -2.04
C ARG A 499 20.98 6.25 -0.53
N MET A 500 21.37 7.45 -0.07
CA MET A 500 21.52 7.75 1.36
C MET A 500 20.23 7.45 2.15
N PHE A 501 19.09 7.88 1.64
CA PHE A 501 17.77 7.66 2.24
C PHE A 501 17.39 6.17 2.39
N MET A 502 17.94 5.28 1.56
CA MET A 502 17.72 3.83 1.68
C MET A 502 18.84 3.10 2.44
N ALA A 503 20.08 3.57 2.33
CA ALA A 503 21.24 2.97 3.01
C ALA A 503 21.15 3.08 4.54
N MET A 504 20.52 4.14 5.03
CA MET A 504 20.44 4.46 6.46
C MET A 504 19.10 4.00 7.05
N GLU A 505 19.16 3.36 8.22
CA GLU A 505 17.99 2.75 8.88
C GLU A 505 16.85 3.75 9.09
N CYS A 506 17.14 4.90 9.71
CA CYS A 506 16.21 6.01 9.91
C CYS A 506 15.45 6.43 8.64
N GLY A 507 16.06 6.32 7.46
CA GLY A 507 15.43 6.61 6.18
C GLY A 507 14.48 5.49 5.72
N ARG A 508 14.87 4.23 5.96
CA ARG A 508 14.00 3.05 5.77
C ARG A 508 12.80 3.08 6.72
N SER A 509 13.02 3.39 7.99
CA SER A 509 11.97 3.58 9.00
C SER A 509 11.04 4.76 8.64
N LEU A 510 11.58 5.90 8.20
CA LEU A 510 10.74 7.02 7.71
C LEU A 510 9.90 6.63 6.48
N LEU A 511 10.44 5.81 5.56
CA LEU A 511 9.67 5.27 4.44
C LEU A 511 8.57 4.31 4.92
N ARG A 512 8.86 3.45 5.92
CA ARG A 512 7.89 2.54 6.53
C ARG A 512 6.71 3.30 7.12
N GLU A 513 6.97 4.28 7.99
CA GLU A 513 5.89 5.04 8.65
C GLU A 513 5.07 5.88 7.66
N ILE A 514 5.68 6.41 6.59
CA ILE A 514 4.95 7.06 5.49
C ILE A 514 3.99 6.09 4.76
N LEU A 515 4.39 4.84 4.55
CA LEU A 515 3.57 3.83 3.89
C LEU A 515 2.49 3.27 4.83
N VAL A 516 2.82 3.00 6.10
CA VAL A 516 1.86 2.62 7.16
C VAL A 516 0.80 3.70 7.34
N PHE A 517 1.18 4.98 7.34
CA PHE A 517 0.24 6.10 7.40
C PHE A 517 -0.78 6.09 6.24
N ILE A 518 -0.35 5.74 5.03
CA ILE A 518 -1.23 5.60 3.85
C ILE A 518 -2.16 4.38 3.94
N ALA A 519 -1.76 3.33 4.66
CA ALA A 519 -2.60 2.18 4.98
C ALA A 519 -3.65 2.55 6.05
N VAL A 520 -3.19 2.94 7.25
CA VAL A 520 -4.03 3.23 8.43
C VAL A 520 -5.07 4.31 8.14
N TRP A 521 -4.72 5.34 7.37
CA TRP A 521 -5.65 6.40 7.00
C TRP A 521 -6.34 6.18 5.64
N GLU A 522 -6.31 4.97 5.06
CA GLU A 522 -6.96 4.59 3.80
C GLU A 522 -6.80 5.62 2.67
N LYS A 523 -5.57 6.07 2.42
CA LYS A 523 -5.33 7.19 1.52
C LYS A 523 -5.57 6.81 0.05
N SER A 524 -6.63 7.38 -0.51
CA SER A 524 -7.05 7.19 -1.91
C SER A 524 -6.07 7.83 -2.90
N GLU A 525 -6.09 7.33 -4.14
CA GLU A 525 -5.20 7.75 -5.24
C GLU A 525 -5.36 9.23 -5.64
N GLN A 526 -6.51 9.82 -5.31
CA GLN A 526 -6.80 11.24 -5.53
C GLN A 526 -6.21 12.16 -4.45
N SER A 527 -5.72 11.61 -3.34
CA SER A 527 -5.11 12.40 -2.26
C SER A 527 -3.70 12.86 -2.61
N LEU A 528 -3.37 14.10 -2.24
CA LEU A 528 -2.04 14.69 -2.49
C LEU A 528 -0.93 13.83 -1.86
N ILE A 529 -1.13 13.32 -0.65
CA ILE A 529 -0.19 12.44 0.05
C ILE A 529 0.12 11.17 -0.76
N PHE A 530 -0.89 10.49 -1.31
CA PHE A 530 -0.68 9.31 -2.15
C PHE A 530 0.13 9.68 -3.39
N GLN A 531 -0.25 10.74 -4.10
CA GLN A 531 0.43 11.21 -5.33
C GLN A 531 1.87 11.66 -5.10
N LEU A 532 2.16 12.31 -3.97
CA LEU A 532 3.53 12.65 -3.56
C LEU A 532 4.35 11.38 -3.28
N THR A 533 3.72 10.36 -2.70
CA THR A 533 4.38 9.09 -2.34
C THR A 533 4.59 8.18 -3.57
N THR A 534 3.71 8.20 -4.57
CA THR A 534 3.96 7.55 -5.87
C THR A 534 5.26 8.09 -6.47
N GLN A 535 5.44 9.41 -6.46
CA GLN A 535 6.65 10.07 -6.96
C GLN A 535 7.90 9.82 -6.09
N ILE A 536 7.74 9.50 -4.80
CA ILE A 536 8.83 9.02 -3.93
C ILE A 536 9.24 7.59 -4.35
N VAL A 537 8.28 6.69 -4.56
CA VAL A 537 8.54 5.32 -5.03
C VAL A 537 9.14 5.30 -6.45
N GLU A 538 8.70 6.19 -7.34
CA GLU A 538 9.30 6.40 -8.67
C GLU A 538 10.79 6.79 -8.56
N ALA A 539 11.18 7.65 -7.62
CA ALA A 539 12.59 8.01 -7.42
C ALA A 539 13.45 6.83 -6.89
N ILE A 540 12.88 6.02 -6.00
CA ILE A 540 13.50 4.79 -5.47
C ILE A 540 13.65 3.75 -6.59
N HIS A 541 12.64 3.61 -7.46
CA HIS A 541 12.66 2.77 -8.66
C HIS A 541 13.69 3.27 -9.69
N HIS A 542 13.78 4.57 -9.92
CA HIS A 542 14.79 5.20 -10.77
C HIS A 542 16.22 5.00 -10.25
N SER A 543 16.38 4.57 -8.99
CA SER A 543 17.65 4.17 -8.37
C SER A 543 17.82 2.65 -8.27
N ALA A 544 16.84 1.85 -8.72
CA ALA A 544 16.74 0.40 -8.62
C ALA A 544 16.82 -0.16 -7.20
N LEU A 545 16.17 0.54 -6.25
CA LEU A 545 16.16 0.22 -4.83
C LEU A 545 14.79 -0.26 -4.31
N VAL A 546 13.76 -0.40 -5.16
CA VAL A 546 12.46 -0.96 -4.75
C VAL A 546 12.55 -2.41 -4.28
N PRO A 547 13.37 -3.31 -4.89
CA PRO A 547 13.59 -4.65 -4.34
C PRO A 547 14.13 -4.66 -2.90
N TYR A 548 15.12 -3.81 -2.63
CA TYR A 548 15.70 -3.66 -1.28
C TYR A 548 14.71 -3.00 -0.30
N ALA A 549 13.96 -1.99 -0.75
CA ALA A 549 12.88 -1.40 0.04
C ALA A 549 11.82 -2.44 0.40
N TRP A 550 11.41 -3.30 -0.54
CA TRP A 550 10.47 -4.39 -0.28
C TRP A 550 10.97 -5.35 0.81
N GLN A 551 12.25 -5.71 0.78
CA GLN A 551 12.86 -6.55 1.82
C GLN A 551 12.88 -5.81 3.17
N SER A 552 13.36 -4.57 3.21
CA SER A 552 13.47 -3.77 4.45
C SER A 552 12.15 -3.31 5.06
N LEU A 553 11.04 -3.45 4.33
CA LEU A 553 9.67 -3.16 4.79
C LEU A 553 8.92 -4.43 5.21
N ARG A 554 9.57 -5.60 5.19
CA ARG A 554 9.02 -6.87 5.69
C ARG A 554 8.87 -6.80 7.22
N ILE A 555 7.74 -7.30 7.72
CA ILE A 555 7.63 -7.80 9.09
C ILE A 555 7.70 -9.33 8.97
N PRO A 556 8.53 -10.06 9.76
CA PRO A 556 8.73 -11.50 9.56
C PRO A 556 7.44 -12.33 9.68
N LYS A 557 6.61 -12.00 10.68
CA LYS A 557 5.30 -12.60 10.98
C LYS A 557 4.26 -12.40 9.89
N ASP A 558 4.18 -11.19 9.32
CA ASP A 558 3.26 -10.88 8.22
C ASP A 558 3.67 -11.61 6.93
N ILE A 559 2.72 -12.29 6.27
CA ILE A 559 2.89 -12.76 4.88
C ILE A 559 3.24 -11.57 3.96
N ILE A 560 2.63 -10.41 4.23
CA ILE A 560 2.89 -9.12 3.59
C ILE A 560 2.52 -7.99 4.54
N SER A 561 3.46 -7.08 4.82
CA SER A 561 3.20 -5.98 5.77
C SER A 561 2.29 -4.91 5.16
N PRO A 562 1.61 -4.08 5.98
CA PRO A 562 0.83 -2.94 5.47
C PRO A 562 1.66 -1.98 4.62
N ALA A 563 2.95 -1.81 4.93
CA ALA A 563 3.87 -1.00 4.14
C ALA A 563 4.17 -1.62 2.77
N GLN A 564 4.38 -2.95 2.69
CA GLN A 564 4.54 -3.67 1.42
C GLN A 564 3.26 -3.64 0.57
N THR A 565 2.08 -3.79 1.18
CA THR A 565 0.78 -3.68 0.51
C THR A 565 0.56 -2.30 -0.11
N VAL A 566 0.93 -1.21 0.59
CA VAL A 566 0.88 0.14 0.04
C VAL A 566 1.94 0.37 -1.04
N LEU A 567 3.17 -0.10 -0.85
CA LEU A 567 4.23 -0.02 -1.87
C LEU A 567 3.78 -0.70 -3.18
N LEU A 568 3.12 -1.87 -3.08
CA LEU A 568 2.55 -2.57 -4.22
C LEU A 568 1.42 -1.79 -4.90
N ARG A 569 0.53 -1.15 -4.12
CA ARG A 569 -0.54 -0.27 -4.64
C ARG A 569 0.04 0.92 -5.42
N LEU A 570 1.10 1.54 -4.88
CA LEU A 570 1.82 2.65 -5.53
C LEU A 570 2.53 2.21 -6.83
N VAL A 571 3.19 1.05 -6.82
CA VAL A 571 3.77 0.46 -8.04
C VAL A 571 2.69 0.13 -9.08
N ASN A 572 1.54 -0.39 -8.68
CA ASN A 572 0.41 -0.60 -9.60
C ASN A 572 -0.13 0.73 -10.18
N THR A 573 -0.11 1.84 -9.42
CA THR A 573 -0.40 3.18 -9.98
C THR A 573 0.64 3.59 -11.03
N MET A 574 1.93 3.32 -10.81
CA MET A 574 2.98 3.57 -11.81
C MET A 574 2.77 2.75 -13.09
N PHE A 575 2.47 1.45 -12.99
CA PHE A 575 2.17 0.61 -14.16
C PHE A 575 0.91 1.10 -14.90
N ARG A 576 -0.17 1.48 -14.19
CA ARG A 576 -1.35 2.09 -14.82
C ARG A 576 -1.02 3.40 -15.54
N ALA A 577 -0.06 4.19 -15.08
CA ALA A 577 0.43 5.35 -15.84
C ALA A 577 1.14 4.92 -17.14
N ARG A 578 1.96 3.86 -17.10
CA ARG A 578 2.62 3.29 -18.31
C ARG A 578 1.65 2.62 -19.29
N ASN A 579 0.49 2.13 -18.84
CA ASN A 579 -0.56 1.65 -19.74
C ASN A 579 -1.18 2.81 -20.57
N ASN A 580 -1.15 4.04 -20.06
CA ASN A 580 -1.66 5.23 -20.75
C ASN A 580 -0.60 5.94 -21.60
N ASP A 581 0.66 5.95 -21.14
CA ASP A 581 1.82 6.50 -21.86
C ASP A 581 2.95 5.45 -21.91
N PRO A 582 2.90 4.50 -22.87
CA PRO A 582 3.81 3.36 -22.91
C PRO A 582 5.23 3.78 -23.31
N PRO A 583 6.25 3.52 -22.46
CA PRO A 583 7.63 3.85 -22.79
C PRO A 583 8.08 3.01 -24.01
N PRO A 584 8.93 3.56 -24.90
CA PRO A 584 9.38 2.84 -26.09
C PRO A 584 9.93 1.45 -25.76
N VAL A 585 9.57 0.45 -26.58
CA VAL A 585 10.06 -0.92 -26.42
C VAL A 585 11.59 -0.94 -26.45
N GLU A 586 12.20 -1.79 -25.63
CA GLU A 586 13.66 -1.85 -25.38
C GLU A 586 14.29 -0.59 -24.75
N SER A 587 13.51 0.43 -24.38
CA SER A 587 14.04 1.58 -23.62
C SER A 587 14.56 1.15 -22.24
N LYS A 588 15.52 1.92 -21.71
CA LYS A 588 16.05 1.72 -20.33
C LYS A 588 14.97 1.81 -19.26
N GLU A 589 13.88 2.52 -19.55
CA GLU A 589 12.69 2.62 -18.70
C GLU A 589 11.90 1.31 -18.74
N HIS A 590 11.47 0.85 -19.92
CA HIS A 590 10.77 -0.43 -20.10
C HIS A 590 11.55 -1.61 -19.50
N ILE A 591 12.87 -1.68 -19.73
CA ILE A 591 13.73 -2.76 -19.20
C ILE A 591 13.81 -2.73 -17.66
N ARG A 592 13.85 -1.54 -17.06
CA ARG A 592 13.86 -1.36 -15.58
C ARG A 592 12.50 -1.73 -14.98
N ASP A 593 11.41 -1.34 -15.63
CA ASP A 593 10.05 -1.64 -15.19
C ASP A 593 9.77 -3.16 -15.28
N ALA A 594 10.24 -3.83 -16.35
CA ALA A 594 10.20 -5.28 -16.49
C ALA A 594 11.01 -6.03 -15.40
N LYS A 595 12.14 -5.47 -14.93
CA LYS A 595 12.93 -6.05 -13.83
C LYS A 595 12.23 -5.93 -12.48
N LEU A 596 11.59 -4.79 -12.20
CA LEU A 596 10.74 -4.65 -11.01
C LEU A 596 9.56 -5.64 -11.03
N LEU A 597 8.88 -5.78 -12.18
CA LEU A 597 7.82 -6.77 -12.36
C LEU A 597 8.33 -8.20 -12.13
N HIS A 598 9.51 -8.53 -12.65
CA HIS A 598 10.16 -9.83 -12.43
C HIS A 598 10.43 -10.08 -10.94
N PHE A 599 11.03 -9.13 -10.22
CA PHE A 599 11.24 -9.24 -8.77
C PHE A 599 9.93 -9.44 -7.99
N LEU A 600 8.90 -8.63 -8.28
CA LEU A 600 7.61 -8.76 -7.60
C LEU A 600 6.94 -10.11 -7.89
N PHE A 601 7.09 -10.64 -9.12
CA PHE A 601 6.57 -11.96 -9.46
C PHE A 601 7.36 -13.11 -8.78
N ILE A 602 8.67 -12.94 -8.55
CA ILE A 602 9.46 -13.87 -7.69
C ILE A 602 8.87 -13.92 -6.27
N GLN A 603 8.52 -12.77 -5.67
CA GLN A 603 7.92 -12.71 -4.33
C GLN A 603 6.55 -13.41 -4.31
N PHE A 604 5.71 -13.15 -5.31
CA PHE A 604 4.40 -13.78 -5.47
C PHE A 604 4.51 -15.31 -5.55
N ARG A 605 5.38 -15.83 -6.43
CA ARG A 605 5.66 -17.26 -6.63
C ARG A 605 6.28 -17.96 -5.42
N SER A 606 7.27 -17.33 -4.79
CA SER A 606 8.17 -18.02 -3.84
C SER A 606 7.71 -17.95 -2.38
N ARG A 607 6.83 -16.99 -2.07
CA ARG A 607 6.32 -16.73 -0.72
C ARG A 607 4.81 -16.56 -0.67
N ILE A 608 4.26 -15.52 -1.31
CA ILE A 608 2.87 -15.09 -1.06
C ILE A 608 1.85 -16.17 -1.42
N VAL A 609 1.98 -16.80 -2.59
CA VAL A 609 1.10 -17.89 -3.01
C VAL A 609 1.30 -19.15 -2.15
N PRO A 610 2.53 -19.65 -1.90
CA PRO A 610 2.78 -20.74 -0.94
C PRO A 610 2.17 -20.54 0.46
N GLU A 611 2.33 -19.37 1.08
CA GLU A 611 1.89 -19.12 2.46
C GLU A 611 0.36 -19.00 2.56
N CYS A 612 -0.29 -18.27 1.64
CA CYS A 612 -1.75 -18.21 1.60
C CYS A 612 -2.38 -19.54 1.15
N ALA A 613 -1.74 -20.31 0.27
CA ALA A 613 -2.21 -21.65 -0.09
C ALA A 613 -2.10 -22.64 1.08
N ALA A 614 -1.15 -22.46 2.00
CA ALA A 614 -1.08 -23.23 3.24
C ALA A 614 -2.23 -22.88 4.20
N LEU A 615 -2.55 -21.59 4.39
CA LEU A 615 -3.72 -21.16 5.16
C LEU A 615 -5.03 -21.75 4.60
N MET A 616 -5.26 -21.61 3.29
CA MET A 616 -6.43 -22.20 2.61
C MET A 616 -6.48 -23.73 2.72
N HIS A 617 -5.31 -24.40 2.75
CA HIS A 617 -5.22 -25.84 2.95
C HIS A 617 -5.65 -26.24 4.37
N LEU A 618 -5.24 -25.49 5.40
CA LEU A 618 -5.64 -25.75 6.78
C LEU A 618 -7.15 -25.47 7.00
N GLN A 619 -7.69 -24.40 6.39
CA GLN A 619 -9.15 -24.19 6.33
C GLN A 619 -9.87 -25.40 5.73
N ALA A 620 -9.31 -26.00 4.67
CA ALA A 620 -9.86 -27.21 4.04
C ALA A 620 -9.75 -28.47 4.93
N GLN A 621 -8.69 -28.60 5.73
CA GLN A 621 -8.54 -29.70 6.69
C GLN A 621 -9.57 -29.59 7.83
N ILE A 622 -9.68 -28.42 8.46
CA ILE A 622 -10.66 -28.13 9.52
C ILE A 622 -12.09 -28.38 9.00
N ARG A 623 -12.41 -27.89 7.80
CA ARG A 623 -13.72 -28.09 7.14
C ARG A 623 -14.07 -29.57 6.89
N ASN A 624 -13.07 -30.44 6.72
CA ASN A 624 -13.27 -31.86 6.48
C ASN A 624 -13.23 -32.72 7.76
N ASP A 625 -13.29 -32.09 8.94
CA ASP A 625 -13.19 -32.75 10.25
C ASP A 625 -11.82 -33.43 10.49
N LEU A 626 -10.73 -32.90 9.89
CA LEU A 626 -9.38 -33.48 9.97
C LEU A 626 -8.43 -32.81 10.98
N CYS A 627 -8.68 -31.55 11.34
CA CYS A 627 -7.95 -30.75 12.33
C CYS A 627 -8.94 -29.98 13.20
N ASP A 628 -8.54 -29.57 14.41
CA ASP A 628 -9.43 -28.78 15.27
C ASP A 628 -9.46 -27.30 14.82
N PRO A 629 -10.62 -26.62 14.85
CA PRO A 629 -10.70 -25.18 14.66
C PRO A 629 -9.78 -24.33 15.57
N ALA A 630 -9.35 -24.86 16.71
CA ALA A 630 -8.38 -24.23 17.61
C ALA A 630 -6.92 -24.39 17.19
N ASP A 631 -6.60 -25.32 16.27
CA ASP A 631 -5.25 -25.49 15.70
C ASP A 631 -4.96 -24.45 14.59
N PHE A 632 -5.85 -23.47 14.37
CA PHE A 632 -5.68 -22.46 13.34
C PHE A 632 -4.73 -21.33 13.80
N PRO A 633 -3.63 -21.07 13.07
CA PRO A 633 -2.44 -20.40 13.63
C PRO A 633 -2.47 -18.87 13.65
N VAL A 634 -3.49 -18.25 13.03
CA VAL A 634 -3.55 -16.80 12.76
C VAL A 634 -4.93 -16.25 13.06
N ASP A 635 -5.01 -14.94 13.32
CA ASP A 635 -6.28 -14.27 13.62
C ASP A 635 -7.02 -13.75 12.36
N SER A 636 -8.12 -13.04 12.57
CA SER A 636 -8.93 -12.49 11.47
C SER A 636 -8.29 -11.27 10.79
N TRP A 637 -7.43 -10.52 11.49
CA TRP A 637 -6.66 -9.40 10.93
C TRP A 637 -5.49 -9.91 10.07
N ASP A 638 -4.78 -10.95 10.51
CA ASP A 638 -3.77 -11.65 9.72
C ASP A 638 -4.36 -12.16 8.40
N MET A 639 -5.55 -12.77 8.45
CA MET A 639 -6.27 -13.25 7.26
C MET A 639 -6.72 -12.10 6.34
N GLU A 640 -7.06 -10.93 6.90
CA GLU A 640 -7.35 -9.73 6.11
C GLU A 640 -6.10 -9.17 5.44
N ARG A 641 -4.97 -9.03 6.15
CA ARG A 641 -3.67 -8.63 5.58
C ARG A 641 -3.26 -9.57 4.44
N ALA A 642 -3.40 -10.88 4.64
CA ALA A 642 -3.11 -11.90 3.64
C ALA A 642 -4.04 -11.81 2.41
N LYS A 643 -5.34 -11.53 2.60
CA LYS A 643 -6.29 -11.25 1.51
C LYS A 643 -5.85 -10.02 0.72
N ASP A 644 -5.61 -8.91 1.40
CA ASP A 644 -5.36 -7.61 0.77
C ASP A 644 -4.05 -7.59 0.00
N GLY A 645 -3.01 -8.27 0.50
CA GLY A 645 -1.78 -8.45 -0.25
C GLY A 645 -1.96 -9.29 -1.52
N ILE A 646 -2.70 -10.40 -1.46
CA ILE A 646 -3.08 -11.14 -2.68
C ILE A 646 -3.88 -10.24 -3.62
N GLN A 647 -4.83 -9.47 -3.10
CA GLN A 647 -5.67 -8.58 -3.91
C GLN A 647 -4.80 -7.53 -4.63
N GLN A 648 -3.83 -6.92 -3.96
CA GLN A 648 -2.90 -5.97 -4.58
C GLN A 648 -1.98 -6.63 -5.61
N PHE A 649 -1.53 -7.87 -5.39
CA PHE A 649 -0.79 -8.63 -6.42
C PHE A 649 -1.67 -8.94 -7.64
N LEU A 650 -2.94 -9.34 -7.45
CA LEU A 650 -3.86 -9.63 -8.56
C LEU A 650 -4.31 -8.35 -9.28
N GLU A 651 -4.40 -7.21 -8.60
CA GLU A 651 -4.62 -5.90 -9.21
C GLU A 651 -3.42 -5.46 -10.07
N LEU A 652 -2.17 -5.65 -9.58
CA LEU A 652 -0.97 -5.43 -10.41
C LEU A 652 -0.95 -6.37 -11.62
N LEU A 653 -1.18 -7.67 -11.41
CA LEU A 653 -1.21 -8.65 -12.50
C LEU A 653 -2.33 -8.38 -13.51
N THR A 654 -3.44 -7.77 -13.09
CA THR A 654 -4.51 -7.31 -13.99
C THR A 654 -4.00 -6.18 -14.90
N THR A 655 -3.44 -5.10 -14.33
CA THR A 655 -2.83 -3.99 -15.08
C THR A 655 -1.73 -4.47 -16.05
N VAL A 656 -0.85 -5.35 -15.58
CA VAL A 656 0.27 -5.93 -16.34
C VAL A 656 -0.20 -6.81 -17.50
N ASN A 657 -1.37 -7.43 -17.37
CA ASN A 657 -2.01 -8.26 -18.40
C ASN A 657 -2.70 -7.40 -19.49
N GLU A 658 -2.99 -6.12 -19.26
CA GLU A 658 -3.62 -5.27 -20.30
C GLU A 658 -2.70 -5.04 -21.50
N LEU A 659 -1.41 -4.72 -21.27
CA LEU A 659 -0.41 -4.51 -22.32
C LEU A 659 0.16 -5.84 -22.86
N PRO A 660 0.26 -6.03 -24.19
CA PRO A 660 0.79 -7.26 -24.77
C PRO A 660 2.27 -7.53 -24.43
N GLU A 661 3.09 -6.49 -24.34
CA GLU A 661 4.53 -6.60 -24.07
C GLU A 661 4.80 -7.20 -22.69
N THR A 662 4.05 -6.77 -21.67
CA THR A 662 4.19 -7.26 -20.30
C THR A 662 3.35 -8.50 -20.03
N ARG A 663 2.21 -8.70 -20.72
CA ARG A 663 1.46 -9.95 -20.74
C ARG A 663 2.35 -11.12 -21.18
N ARG A 664 3.25 -10.91 -22.15
CA ARG A 664 4.18 -11.93 -22.65
C ARG A 664 5.02 -12.54 -21.52
N TYR A 665 5.56 -11.71 -20.62
CA TYR A 665 6.35 -12.19 -19.47
C TYR A 665 5.52 -13.08 -18.53
N LEU A 666 4.25 -12.74 -18.25
CA LEU A 666 3.38 -13.59 -17.41
C LEU A 666 3.10 -14.96 -18.04
N ILE A 667 3.07 -15.05 -19.37
CA ILE A 667 2.92 -16.32 -20.11
C ILE A 667 4.24 -17.11 -20.09
N GLU A 668 5.36 -16.45 -20.37
CA GLU A 668 6.73 -17.01 -20.34
C GLU A 668 7.13 -17.54 -18.95
N TRP A 669 6.62 -16.93 -17.88
CA TRP A 669 6.88 -17.35 -16.50
C TRP A 669 5.86 -18.38 -15.98
N GLU A 670 4.91 -18.82 -16.80
CA GLU A 670 3.83 -19.77 -16.45
C GLU A 670 2.89 -19.32 -15.31
N ALA A 671 2.52 -18.04 -15.25
CA ALA A 671 1.71 -17.47 -14.16
C ALA A 671 0.32 -18.11 -13.98
N ALA A 672 -0.13 -18.93 -14.94
CA ALA A 672 -1.29 -19.79 -14.77
C ALA A 672 -1.15 -20.79 -13.60
N TYR A 673 0.06 -21.20 -13.22
CA TYR A 673 0.29 -22.12 -12.11
C TYR A 673 -0.11 -21.50 -10.76
N GLU A 674 0.37 -20.30 -10.43
CA GLU A 674 0.01 -19.57 -9.20
C GLU A 674 -1.49 -19.34 -9.10
N LEU A 675 -2.07 -18.83 -10.19
CA LEU A 675 -3.50 -18.50 -10.31
C LEU A 675 -4.37 -19.75 -10.09
N LEU A 676 -4.01 -20.90 -10.67
CA LEU A 676 -4.70 -22.16 -10.45
C LEU A 676 -4.46 -22.75 -9.04
N THR A 677 -3.31 -22.47 -8.42
CA THR A 677 -2.98 -22.96 -7.07
C THR A 677 -3.82 -22.24 -6.01
N LEU A 678 -3.92 -20.90 -6.09
CA LEU A 678 -4.87 -20.13 -5.29
C LEU A 678 -6.32 -20.58 -5.54
N LEU A 679 -6.72 -20.77 -6.81
CA LEU A 679 -8.09 -21.17 -7.14
C LEU A 679 -8.48 -22.52 -6.49
N LYS A 680 -7.57 -23.51 -6.50
CA LYS A 680 -7.77 -24.81 -5.83
C LYS A 680 -7.87 -24.67 -4.30
N GLY A 681 -7.03 -23.83 -3.70
CA GLY A 681 -7.10 -23.52 -2.27
C GLY A 681 -8.46 -22.94 -1.88
N LEU A 682 -8.92 -21.93 -2.64
CA LEU A 682 -10.21 -21.26 -2.47
C LEU A 682 -11.43 -22.17 -2.75
N GLU A 683 -11.26 -23.28 -3.46
CA GLU A 683 -12.33 -24.27 -3.67
C GLU A 683 -12.43 -25.30 -2.54
N ALA A 684 -11.29 -25.73 -1.99
CA ALA A 684 -11.24 -26.68 -0.89
C ALA A 684 -11.55 -25.99 0.47
N GLY A 685 -10.91 -24.84 0.73
CA GLY A 685 -11.04 -24.13 2.01
C GLY A 685 -12.37 -23.41 2.18
N VAL A 686 -12.76 -22.57 1.22
CA VAL A 686 -13.86 -21.61 1.41
C VAL A 686 -15.24 -22.22 1.14
N PRO A 687 -16.22 -22.11 2.07
CA PRO A 687 -17.60 -22.50 1.83
C PRO A 687 -18.30 -21.58 0.81
N LYS A 688 -18.95 -22.17 -0.19
CA LYS A 688 -19.70 -21.43 -1.22
C LYS A 688 -20.97 -20.84 -0.60
N LYS A 689 -21.11 -19.52 -0.61
CA LYS A 689 -22.23 -18.83 0.07
C LYS A 689 -23.53 -18.98 -0.73
N PRO A 690 -24.59 -19.60 -0.16
CA PRO A 690 -25.85 -19.78 -0.86
C PRO A 690 -26.65 -18.48 -0.94
N MET A 691 -27.38 -18.29 -2.05
CA MET A 691 -28.22 -17.11 -2.30
C MET A 691 -29.34 -16.89 -1.25
N VAL A 692 -29.67 -17.91 -0.46
CA VAL A 692 -30.64 -17.84 0.65
C VAL A 692 -30.08 -18.64 1.82
N GLU A 693 -29.90 -17.97 2.95
CA GLU A 693 -29.49 -18.57 4.21
C GLU A 693 -30.72 -19.09 4.96
N MET A 694 -30.80 -20.41 5.20
CA MET A 694 -31.92 -21.00 5.93
C MET A 694 -31.66 -20.94 7.45
N PRO A 695 -32.57 -20.36 8.26
CA PRO A 695 -32.38 -20.26 9.71
C PRO A 695 -32.07 -21.60 10.37
N ASN A 696 -30.89 -21.70 10.98
CA ASN A 696 -30.31 -22.97 11.41
C ASN A 696 -30.95 -23.48 12.71
N ARG A 697 -32.07 -24.20 12.58
CA ARG A 697 -32.94 -24.67 13.69
C ARG A 697 -32.24 -25.50 14.78
N SER A 698 -31.03 -26.00 14.52
CA SER A 698 -30.20 -26.77 15.44
C SER A 698 -29.61 -25.93 16.59
N ASN A 699 -29.24 -24.67 16.36
CA ASN A 699 -28.56 -23.86 17.40
C ASN A 699 -29.50 -23.48 18.56
N ASN A 700 -30.76 -23.10 18.26
CA ASN A 700 -31.75 -22.77 19.29
C ASN A 700 -32.05 -23.95 20.26
N ALA A 701 -31.75 -25.19 19.87
CA ALA A 701 -31.94 -26.36 20.72
C ALA A 701 -30.86 -26.51 21.82
N ARG A 702 -29.65 -25.97 21.63
CA ARG A 702 -28.58 -26.00 22.64
C ARG A 702 -28.72 -24.92 23.70
N GLN A 703 -29.32 -23.77 23.36
CA GLN A 703 -29.47 -22.63 24.28
C GLN A 703 -30.53 -22.86 25.39
N HIS A 704 -31.28 -23.97 25.34
CA HIS A 704 -32.30 -24.34 26.33
C HIS A 704 -31.85 -25.44 27.33
N GLN A 705 -30.55 -25.66 27.49
CA GLN A 705 -29.99 -26.59 28.48
C GLN A 705 -29.02 -25.92 29.46
N GLN A 706 -29.47 -24.84 30.12
CA GLN A 706 -28.94 -24.46 31.42
C GLN A 706 -29.82 -25.09 32.53
N PRO A 707 -29.25 -25.65 33.61
CA PRO A 707 -30.03 -26.06 34.77
C PRO A 707 -30.57 -24.82 35.51
N PRO A 708 -31.74 -24.92 36.18
CA PRO A 708 -32.27 -23.80 36.96
C PRO A 708 -31.36 -23.48 38.17
N PRO A 709 -31.22 -22.20 38.56
CA PRO A 709 -30.45 -21.82 39.74
C PRO A 709 -30.96 -22.49 41.02
N HIS A 710 -30.04 -22.86 41.91
CA HIS A 710 -30.37 -23.43 43.22
C HIS A 710 -30.76 -22.28 44.18
N PRO A 711 -31.95 -22.31 44.81
CA PRO A 711 -32.40 -21.23 45.68
C PRO A 711 -31.86 -21.41 47.11
N ASP A 712 -30.62 -20.99 47.37
CA ASP A 712 -30.07 -20.77 48.73
C ASP A 712 -28.75 -19.97 48.64
N ASP A 713 -28.83 -18.65 48.38
CA ASP A 713 -27.71 -17.71 48.62
C ASP A 713 -28.26 -16.33 49.06
N PRO A 714 -28.01 -15.86 50.30
CA PRO A 714 -28.75 -14.75 50.90
C PRO A 714 -27.97 -13.43 51.05
N ASP A 715 -27.10 -13.04 50.11
CA ASP A 715 -26.48 -11.70 50.13
C ASP A 715 -26.33 -11.04 48.73
N ALA A 716 -27.43 -10.43 48.26
CA ALA A 716 -27.44 -9.50 47.12
C ALA A 716 -28.45 -8.38 47.37
N GLY A 717 -27.95 -7.16 47.55
CA GLY A 717 -28.76 -5.98 47.85
C GLY A 717 -29.49 -5.37 46.65
N TYR A 718 -30.38 -4.43 46.94
CA TYR A 718 -31.04 -3.56 45.94
C TYR A 718 -30.01 -2.87 45.02
N ASP A 719 -30.26 -2.86 43.71
CA ASP A 719 -30.88 -1.69 43.09
C ASP A 719 -31.55 -2.02 41.73
N SER A 720 -32.26 -1.06 41.14
CA SER A 720 -33.05 -1.22 39.90
C SER A 720 -32.59 -0.24 38.81
N GLU A 721 -32.58 -0.64 37.54
CA GLU A 721 -33.36 -0.01 36.45
C GLU A 721 -33.22 -0.74 35.10
N ASP A 722 -34.23 -0.58 34.23
CA ASP A 722 -34.25 -1.13 32.87
C ASP A 722 -33.31 -0.34 31.94
N HIS A 723 -32.16 -0.94 31.58
CA HIS A 723 -31.43 -0.55 30.38
C HIS A 723 -31.69 -1.59 29.26
N PRO A 724 -32.18 -1.17 28.08
CA PRO A 724 -32.21 -2.06 26.93
C PRO A 724 -30.76 -2.36 26.54
N LEU A 725 -30.33 -3.61 26.73
CA LEU A 725 -29.01 -4.08 26.32
C LEU A 725 -28.77 -3.66 24.86
N ALA A 726 -27.66 -2.97 24.62
CA ALA A 726 -27.19 -2.75 23.27
C ALA A 726 -27.06 -4.13 22.58
N PRO A 727 -27.39 -4.25 21.29
CA PRO A 727 -27.12 -5.50 20.59
C PRO A 727 -25.63 -5.83 20.77
N PRO A 728 -25.27 -7.09 21.09
CA PRO A 728 -23.87 -7.45 21.22
C PRO A 728 -23.15 -7.07 19.91
N PRO A 729 -21.88 -6.64 19.97
CA PRO A 729 -21.10 -6.40 18.75
C PRO A 729 -21.17 -7.64 17.87
N PRO A 730 -21.18 -7.50 16.53
CA PRO A 730 -21.21 -8.65 15.63
C PRO A 730 -20.12 -9.63 16.03
N LEU A 731 -20.51 -10.89 16.31
CA LEU A 731 -19.55 -11.93 16.60
C LEU A 731 -18.69 -12.12 15.36
N GLU A 732 -17.44 -11.67 15.46
CA GLU A 732 -16.46 -11.73 14.38
C GLU A 732 -16.33 -13.17 13.88
N GLU A 733 -16.37 -13.37 12.57
CA GLU A 733 -16.27 -14.73 12.03
C GLU A 733 -14.86 -15.27 12.29
N PRO A 734 -14.72 -16.44 12.96
CA PRO A 734 -13.40 -16.98 13.30
C PRO A 734 -12.51 -17.16 12.07
N ALA A 735 -11.23 -16.80 12.18
CA ALA A 735 -10.24 -16.77 11.10
C ALA A 735 -10.23 -18.01 10.20
N HIS A 736 -10.40 -19.22 10.75
CA HIS A 736 -10.50 -20.47 9.97
C HIS A 736 -11.69 -20.52 8.97
N LYS A 737 -12.67 -19.62 9.08
CA LYS A 737 -13.81 -19.47 8.16
C LYS A 737 -13.67 -18.32 7.17
N TYR A 738 -12.60 -17.52 7.26
CA TYR A 738 -12.44 -16.29 6.49
C TYR A 738 -12.72 -16.50 4.99
N PRO A 739 -13.57 -15.66 4.36
CA PRO A 739 -14.22 -16.01 3.09
C PRO A 739 -13.42 -15.71 1.83
N TRP A 740 -12.31 -14.98 1.91
CA TRP A 740 -11.49 -14.56 0.75
C TRP A 740 -12.32 -14.01 -0.43
N ALA A 741 -13.31 -13.17 -0.12
CA ALA A 741 -14.31 -12.70 -1.09
C ALA A 741 -13.65 -11.92 -2.25
N GLY A 742 -14.21 -12.05 -3.45
CA GLY A 742 -13.71 -11.38 -4.66
C GLY A 742 -12.47 -12.00 -5.32
N ILE A 743 -11.60 -12.69 -4.58
CA ILE A 743 -10.30 -13.19 -5.07
C ILE A 743 -10.44 -14.14 -6.28
N LYS A 744 -11.40 -15.07 -6.26
CA LYS A 744 -11.66 -15.96 -7.42
C LYS A 744 -12.04 -15.15 -8.67
N GLY A 745 -12.76 -14.04 -8.49
CA GLY A 745 -13.17 -13.14 -9.56
C GLY A 745 -11.99 -12.43 -10.24
N GLN A 746 -10.97 -12.01 -9.49
CA GLN A 746 -9.75 -11.44 -10.07
C GLN A 746 -8.90 -12.52 -10.77
N ILE A 747 -8.70 -13.68 -10.13
CA ILE A 747 -7.97 -14.82 -10.72
C ILE A 747 -8.54 -15.21 -12.10
N LEU A 748 -9.85 -15.39 -12.19
CA LEU A 748 -10.52 -15.77 -13.44
C LEU A 748 -10.44 -14.67 -14.51
N HIS A 749 -10.40 -13.39 -14.12
CA HIS A 749 -10.22 -12.29 -15.07
C HIS A 749 -8.81 -12.28 -15.67
N ILE A 750 -7.77 -12.50 -14.85
CA ILE A 750 -6.38 -12.57 -15.32
C ILE A 750 -6.20 -13.77 -16.26
N LEU A 751 -6.66 -14.97 -15.86
CA LEU A 751 -6.61 -16.19 -16.68
C LEU A 751 -7.29 -16.00 -18.04
N ALA A 752 -8.44 -15.31 -18.10
CA ALA A 752 -9.14 -15.00 -19.35
C ALA A 752 -8.32 -14.10 -20.29
N GLY A 753 -7.54 -13.15 -19.77
CA GLY A 753 -6.65 -12.30 -20.55
C GLY A 753 -5.37 -13.00 -21.02
N LEU A 754 -4.79 -13.89 -20.19
CA LEU A 754 -3.63 -14.71 -20.58
C LEU A 754 -4.00 -15.70 -21.70
N LEU A 755 -5.19 -16.30 -21.61
CA LEU A 755 -5.76 -17.20 -22.63
C LEU A 755 -6.16 -16.49 -23.94
N GLN A 756 -6.32 -15.17 -23.94
CA GLN A 756 -6.85 -14.42 -25.07
C GLN A 756 -5.94 -14.56 -26.32
N PRO A 757 -6.49 -14.64 -27.55
CA PRO A 757 -5.72 -14.48 -28.78
C PRO A 757 -4.86 -13.21 -28.79
N PRO A 758 -3.71 -13.21 -29.51
CA PRO A 758 -2.92 -12.00 -29.77
C PRO A 758 -3.75 -10.88 -30.41
N HIS A 759 -3.35 -9.63 -30.16
CA HIS A 759 -4.07 -8.44 -30.61
C HIS A 759 -4.33 -8.45 -32.13
N GLY A 760 -5.56 -8.10 -32.52
CA GLY A 760 -6.02 -8.20 -33.91
C GLY A 760 -6.54 -9.59 -34.34
N ARG A 761 -6.57 -10.59 -33.44
CA ARG A 761 -7.20 -11.90 -33.69
C ARG A 761 -8.33 -12.19 -32.70
N SER A 762 -9.31 -12.95 -33.17
CA SER A 762 -10.49 -13.39 -32.39
C SER A 762 -10.54 -14.91 -32.17
N SER A 763 -9.52 -15.63 -32.64
CA SER A 763 -9.28 -17.08 -32.53
C SER A 763 -7.89 -17.41 -33.14
N PRO A 764 -7.21 -18.50 -32.76
CA PRO A 764 -7.49 -19.37 -31.62
C PRO A 764 -7.04 -18.75 -30.30
N GLY A 765 -7.40 -19.37 -29.17
CA GLY A 765 -6.85 -19.00 -27.86
C GLY A 765 -5.35 -19.26 -27.77
N ASN A 766 -4.71 -18.74 -26.71
CA ASN A 766 -3.26 -18.82 -26.54
C ASN A 766 -2.80 -20.27 -26.25
N PRO A 767 -2.06 -20.94 -27.16
CA PRO A 767 -1.78 -22.37 -27.06
C PRO A 767 -0.84 -22.72 -25.90
N GLU A 768 0.03 -21.80 -25.49
CA GLU A 768 0.93 -22.05 -24.36
C GLU A 768 0.15 -22.04 -23.03
N VAL A 769 -0.71 -21.03 -22.83
CA VAL A 769 -1.57 -20.96 -21.63
C VAL A 769 -2.61 -22.09 -21.62
N GLN A 770 -3.10 -22.51 -22.79
CA GLN A 770 -3.91 -23.74 -22.92
C GLN A 770 -3.14 -24.97 -22.42
N SER A 771 -1.87 -25.15 -22.83
CA SER A 771 -1.00 -26.24 -22.36
C SER A 771 -0.77 -26.18 -20.85
N GLN A 772 -0.41 -25.01 -20.31
CA GLN A 772 -0.18 -24.81 -18.87
C GLN A 772 -1.43 -25.16 -18.03
N ILE A 773 -2.62 -24.72 -18.45
CA ILE A 773 -3.87 -25.03 -17.74
C ILE A 773 -4.19 -26.52 -17.76
N LEU A 774 -3.93 -27.22 -18.88
CA LEU A 774 -4.10 -28.68 -18.97
C LEU A 774 -3.08 -29.42 -18.09
N ARG A 775 -1.79 -29.05 -18.20
CA ARG A 775 -0.65 -29.59 -17.44
C ARG A 775 -0.88 -29.53 -15.91
N HIS A 776 -1.52 -28.47 -15.43
CA HIS A 776 -1.83 -28.28 -14.01
C HIS A 776 -3.26 -28.69 -13.61
N ASN A 777 -3.97 -29.47 -14.42
CA ASN A 777 -5.35 -29.96 -14.19
C ASN A 777 -6.39 -28.83 -13.95
N GLY A 778 -6.14 -27.62 -14.45
CA GLY A 778 -6.93 -26.42 -14.17
C GLY A 778 -8.37 -26.46 -14.68
N VAL A 779 -8.67 -27.30 -15.67
CA VAL A 779 -10.03 -27.49 -16.23
C VAL A 779 -11.05 -27.81 -15.12
N ILE A 780 -10.68 -28.63 -14.14
CA ILE A 780 -11.57 -29.03 -13.03
C ILE A 780 -11.89 -27.82 -12.14
N SER A 781 -10.89 -27.00 -11.81
CA SER A 781 -11.06 -25.79 -11.00
C SER A 781 -11.83 -24.68 -11.73
N LEU A 782 -11.74 -24.60 -13.06
CA LEU A 782 -12.62 -23.73 -13.83
C LEU A 782 -14.08 -24.20 -13.72
N LEU A 783 -14.38 -25.48 -13.95
CA LEU A 783 -15.73 -26.02 -13.89
C LEU A 783 -16.36 -25.96 -12.49
N ASN A 784 -15.58 -26.17 -11.43
CA ASN A 784 -16.02 -26.05 -10.05
C ASN A 784 -16.44 -24.60 -9.69
N CYS A 785 -15.85 -23.59 -10.33
CA CYS A 785 -16.23 -22.17 -10.20
C CYS A 785 -17.50 -21.77 -10.97
N CYS A 786 -18.09 -22.65 -11.77
CA CYS A 786 -19.44 -22.44 -12.36
C CYS A 786 -20.57 -22.51 -11.32
N VAL A 787 -20.30 -23.08 -10.14
CA VAL A 787 -21.27 -23.23 -9.04
C VAL A 787 -21.44 -21.90 -8.31
N TYR A 788 -22.70 -21.48 -8.12
CA TYR A 788 -23.03 -20.23 -7.43
C TYR A 788 -22.38 -20.11 -6.04
N ASP A 789 -21.77 -18.96 -5.79
CA ASP A 789 -21.09 -18.56 -4.55
C ASP A 789 -21.24 -17.04 -4.41
N ASP A 790 -22.03 -16.53 -3.45
CA ASP A 790 -22.30 -15.08 -3.36
C ASP A 790 -21.04 -14.27 -2.99
N HIS A 791 -20.04 -14.88 -2.35
CA HIS A 791 -18.70 -14.29 -2.17
C HIS A 791 -17.99 -13.97 -3.50
N ASN A 792 -18.43 -14.59 -4.59
CA ASN A 792 -17.84 -14.50 -5.93
C ASN A 792 -18.95 -14.45 -7.00
N ARG A 793 -19.99 -13.63 -6.78
CA ARG A 793 -21.25 -13.56 -7.57
C ARG A 793 -21.09 -13.66 -9.09
N TYR A 794 -20.03 -13.07 -9.66
CA TYR A 794 -19.73 -13.05 -11.09
C TYR A 794 -18.61 -14.03 -11.51
N ALA A 795 -18.55 -15.22 -10.89
CA ALA A 795 -17.57 -16.25 -11.24
C ALA A 795 -17.97 -17.02 -12.51
N ARG A 796 -19.25 -17.37 -12.67
CA ARG A 796 -19.76 -18.19 -13.79
C ARG A 796 -19.49 -17.53 -15.14
N GLU A 797 -19.71 -16.23 -15.24
CA GLU A 797 -19.50 -15.41 -16.43
C GLU A 797 -18.01 -15.32 -16.80
N ARG A 798 -17.13 -15.19 -15.80
CA ARG A 798 -15.68 -15.18 -16.05
C ARG A 798 -15.15 -16.57 -16.44
N VAL A 799 -15.71 -17.65 -15.88
CA VAL A 799 -15.40 -19.02 -16.31
C VAL A 799 -15.85 -19.27 -17.75
N GLN A 800 -17.01 -18.78 -18.20
CA GLN A 800 -17.41 -18.89 -19.61
C GLN A 800 -16.34 -18.34 -20.57
N ILE A 801 -15.76 -17.17 -20.26
CA ILE A 801 -14.71 -16.55 -21.07
C ILE A 801 -13.43 -17.40 -21.03
N CYS A 802 -13.04 -17.92 -19.86
CA CYS A 802 -11.91 -18.83 -19.72
C CYS A 802 -12.10 -20.10 -20.56
N LEU A 803 -13.25 -20.78 -20.44
CA LEU A 803 -13.54 -22.01 -21.17
C LEU A 803 -13.61 -21.78 -22.69
N LYS A 804 -14.20 -20.67 -23.14
CA LYS A 804 -14.20 -20.29 -24.56
C LYS A 804 -12.78 -20.27 -25.13
N TRP A 805 -11.88 -19.48 -24.52
CA TRP A 805 -10.50 -19.34 -25.02
C TRP A 805 -9.62 -20.58 -24.75
N LEU A 806 -9.93 -21.37 -23.72
CA LEU A 806 -9.24 -22.64 -23.46
C LEU A 806 -9.56 -23.72 -24.51
N MET A 807 -10.75 -23.66 -25.11
CA MET A 807 -11.21 -24.63 -26.11
C MET A 807 -11.01 -24.17 -27.57
N ASP A 808 -10.93 -22.87 -27.80
CA ASP A 808 -10.73 -22.24 -29.12
C ASP A 808 -9.38 -22.64 -29.74
N GLY A 809 -9.44 -23.51 -30.75
CA GLY A 809 -8.28 -24.11 -31.42
C GLY A 809 -7.62 -25.29 -30.70
N SER A 810 -8.10 -25.69 -29.51
CA SER A 810 -7.44 -26.72 -28.69
C SER A 810 -8.14 -28.08 -28.77
N ASP A 811 -7.65 -28.98 -29.64
CA ASP A 811 -8.11 -30.38 -29.70
C ASP A 811 -7.90 -31.12 -28.37
N GLU A 812 -6.80 -30.82 -27.66
CA GLU A 812 -6.48 -31.48 -26.38
C GLU A 812 -7.46 -31.07 -25.26
N ALA A 813 -7.75 -29.77 -25.12
CA ALA A 813 -8.75 -29.32 -24.15
C ALA A 813 -10.17 -29.80 -24.50
N ASN A 814 -10.54 -29.78 -25.79
CA ASN A 814 -11.81 -30.33 -26.27
C ASN A 814 -11.94 -31.83 -25.95
N LYS A 815 -10.87 -32.61 -26.16
CA LYS A 815 -10.85 -34.03 -25.84
C LYS A 815 -10.92 -34.28 -24.33
N TYR A 816 -10.11 -33.60 -23.53
CA TYR A 816 -10.09 -33.74 -22.07
C TYR A 816 -11.47 -33.47 -21.47
N LEU A 817 -12.13 -32.37 -21.89
CA LEU A 817 -13.45 -32.01 -21.41
C LEU A 817 -14.52 -33.03 -21.81
N ARG A 818 -14.47 -33.56 -23.04
CA ARG A 818 -15.38 -34.64 -23.49
C ARG A 818 -15.17 -35.94 -22.72
N GLU A 819 -13.93 -36.30 -22.41
CA GLU A 819 -13.62 -37.48 -21.57
C GLU A 819 -14.13 -37.29 -20.13
N LEU A 820 -13.97 -36.11 -19.54
CA LEU A 820 -14.49 -35.77 -18.21
C LEU A 820 -16.02 -35.83 -18.15
N ILE A 821 -16.71 -35.30 -19.17
CA ILE A 821 -18.17 -35.43 -19.30
C ILE A 821 -18.58 -36.90 -19.45
N ALA A 822 -17.88 -37.67 -20.28
CA ALA A 822 -18.17 -39.10 -20.52
C ALA A 822 -17.92 -40.02 -19.30
N MET A 823 -17.10 -39.59 -18.33
CA MET A 823 -16.89 -40.30 -17.06
C MET A 823 -17.96 -40.00 -15.99
N SER A 824 -18.86 -39.03 -16.22
CA SER A 824 -19.96 -38.73 -15.30
C SER A 824 -21.06 -39.79 -15.38
N PRO A 825 -21.49 -40.41 -14.27
CA PRO A 825 -22.43 -41.53 -14.30
C PRO A 825 -23.85 -41.10 -14.70
N PRO A 826 -24.54 -41.83 -15.60
CA PRO A 826 -25.92 -41.52 -15.96
C PRO A 826 -26.90 -41.83 -14.80
N PRO A 827 -27.97 -41.03 -14.62
CA PRO A 827 -28.89 -41.18 -13.49
C PRO A 827 -29.72 -42.47 -13.58
N ASN A 828 -29.65 -43.29 -12.53
CA ASN A 828 -30.31 -44.60 -12.45
C ASN A 828 -31.82 -44.47 -12.20
N LEU A 829 -32.60 -44.27 -13.28
CA LEU A 829 -34.07 -44.27 -13.25
C LEU A 829 -34.68 -45.68 -13.06
N ARG A 830 -34.46 -46.30 -11.89
CA ARG A 830 -35.24 -47.46 -11.41
C ARG A 830 -35.53 -47.37 -9.91
N ALA A 831 -36.79 -47.10 -9.58
CA ALA A 831 -37.29 -47.22 -8.21
C ALA A 831 -37.27 -48.69 -7.75
N PRO A 832 -36.87 -48.98 -6.49
CA PRO A 832 -36.88 -50.35 -5.97
C PRO A 832 -38.31 -50.80 -5.64
N PRO A 833 -38.73 -52.02 -6.04
CA PRO A 833 -39.98 -52.60 -5.57
C PRO A 833 -39.87 -52.98 -4.09
N GLN A 834 -40.95 -52.78 -3.34
CA GLN A 834 -41.03 -53.11 -1.92
C GLN A 834 -40.91 -54.63 -1.69
N GLN A 835 -40.01 -55.05 -0.81
CA GLN A 835 -40.11 -56.35 -0.13
C GLN A 835 -39.89 -56.17 1.37
N GLN A 836 -40.63 -56.93 2.17
CA GLN A 836 -40.87 -56.65 3.58
C GLN A 836 -40.81 -57.96 4.37
N GLN A 837 -39.66 -58.28 4.95
CA GLN A 837 -39.59 -59.35 5.97
C GLN A 837 -38.37 -59.25 6.90
N GLN A 838 -38.69 -59.12 8.19
CA GLN A 838 -38.06 -59.73 9.36
C GLN A 838 -36.53 -59.95 9.35
N ALA A 839 -35.84 -59.17 10.20
CA ALA A 839 -34.56 -59.57 10.76
C ALA A 839 -34.76 -60.16 12.17
N THR A 840 -34.24 -61.37 12.40
CA THR A 840 -33.99 -61.94 13.73
C THR A 840 -32.49 -62.29 13.86
N GLN A 841 -32.03 -62.41 15.11
CA GLN A 841 -30.61 -62.43 15.48
C GLN A 841 -29.85 -63.68 15.00
N ALA A 842 -28.58 -63.52 14.61
CA ALA A 842 -27.48 -64.43 14.99
C ALA A 842 -26.10 -63.77 14.78
N GLN A 843 -25.11 -64.18 15.58
CA GLN A 843 -23.69 -63.89 15.39
C GLN A 843 -23.02 -65.05 14.62
N GLY A 844 -21.90 -64.83 13.93
CA GLY A 844 -21.16 -65.93 13.27
C GLY A 844 -19.91 -65.51 12.50
N SER A 845 -18.76 -65.54 13.17
CA SER A 845 -17.41 -65.33 12.60
C SER A 845 -17.00 -66.41 11.58
N GLY A 846 -16.15 -66.08 10.58
CA GLY A 846 -15.53 -67.13 9.76
C GLY A 846 -14.89 -66.82 8.39
N SER A 847 -14.02 -65.82 8.26
CA SER A 847 -13.07 -65.74 7.14
C SER A 847 -11.82 -64.92 7.54
N GLY A 848 -10.65 -65.05 6.91
CA GLY A 848 -10.25 -65.96 5.83
C GLY A 848 -9.06 -65.36 5.07
N SER A 849 -7.83 -65.78 5.41
CA SER A 849 -6.62 -65.10 4.95
C SER A 849 -6.09 -65.60 3.59
N THR A 850 -6.14 -64.74 2.57
CA THR A 850 -5.11 -64.69 1.49
C THR A 850 -5.13 -63.32 0.81
N THR A 851 -3.95 -62.82 0.43
CA THR A 851 -3.75 -61.45 -0.06
C THR A 851 -3.96 -61.30 -1.57
N ALA A 852 -4.72 -60.29 -1.98
CA ALA A 852 -4.73 -59.75 -3.34
C ALA A 852 -4.69 -58.21 -3.26
N ALA A 853 -3.93 -57.56 -4.13
CA ALA A 853 -3.68 -56.11 -4.04
C ALA A 853 -4.93 -55.28 -4.41
N GLN A 854 -5.21 -54.24 -3.63
CA GLN A 854 -6.27 -53.27 -3.93
C GLN A 854 -5.74 -52.18 -4.88
N PRO A 855 -6.51 -51.78 -5.91
CA PRO A 855 -6.22 -50.55 -6.64
C PRO A 855 -6.58 -49.33 -5.78
N GLN A 856 -5.73 -48.31 -5.77
CA GLN A 856 -6.02 -47.06 -5.07
C GLN A 856 -7.22 -46.34 -5.73
N THR A 857 -8.19 -45.95 -4.91
CA THR A 857 -9.32 -45.08 -5.29
C THR A 857 -9.29 -43.85 -4.41
N ALA A 858 -9.29 -42.66 -4.99
CA ALA A 858 -9.47 -41.42 -4.25
C ALA A 858 -10.98 -41.18 -4.01
N SER A 859 -11.37 -40.85 -2.78
CA SER A 859 -12.69 -40.31 -2.50
C SER A 859 -12.68 -38.78 -2.57
N LEU A 860 -13.60 -38.23 -3.37
CA LEU A 860 -13.91 -36.81 -3.43
C LEU A 860 -15.22 -36.56 -2.68
N ARG A 861 -15.16 -35.68 -1.68
CA ARG A 861 -16.33 -35.12 -0.97
C ARG A 861 -16.68 -33.82 -1.69
N ILE A 862 -17.95 -33.64 -2.07
CA ILE A 862 -18.41 -32.44 -2.80
C ILE A 862 -19.46 -31.74 -1.94
N ASP A 863 -19.23 -30.48 -1.60
CA ASP A 863 -20.15 -29.71 -0.77
C ASP A 863 -21.56 -29.63 -1.34
N GLY A 864 -22.54 -29.78 -0.45
CA GLY A 864 -23.95 -29.95 -0.80
C GLY A 864 -24.35 -31.41 -1.11
N ILE A 865 -23.42 -32.37 -1.10
CA ILE A 865 -23.70 -33.80 -1.33
C ILE A 865 -23.28 -34.66 -0.11
N PRO A 866 -24.22 -35.35 0.55
CA PRO A 866 -23.88 -36.31 1.60
C PRO A 866 -23.39 -37.64 1.01
N GLY A 867 -22.09 -37.74 0.71
CA GLY A 867 -21.44 -39.00 0.30
C GLY A 867 -20.03 -38.82 -0.29
N GLU A 868 -19.27 -39.92 -0.38
CA GLU A 868 -18.00 -39.98 -1.11
C GLU A 868 -18.23 -40.33 -2.59
N VAL A 869 -17.67 -39.55 -3.52
CA VAL A 869 -17.55 -39.93 -4.93
C VAL A 869 -16.20 -40.60 -5.15
N LYS A 870 -16.17 -41.89 -5.51
CA LYS A 870 -14.92 -42.65 -5.69
C LYS A 870 -14.44 -42.60 -7.13
N VAL A 871 -13.30 -41.95 -7.35
CA VAL A 871 -12.68 -41.81 -8.67
C VAL A 871 -11.45 -42.72 -8.75
N ARG A 872 -11.26 -43.35 -9.92
CA ARG A 872 -10.16 -44.29 -10.17
C ARG A 872 -9.14 -43.64 -11.10
N LEU A 873 -7.96 -43.30 -10.56
CA LEU A 873 -6.82 -42.83 -11.35
C LEU A 873 -6.32 -43.94 -12.29
N ARG A 874 -5.81 -43.55 -13.47
CA ARG A 874 -5.28 -44.45 -14.49
C ARG A 874 -3.81 -44.13 -14.74
N ALA A 875 -2.94 -45.11 -14.58
CA ALA A 875 -1.53 -44.99 -14.97
C ALA A 875 -1.38 -44.98 -16.50
N PRO A 876 -0.39 -44.27 -17.06
CA PRO A 876 -0.16 -44.23 -18.51
C PRO A 876 0.30 -45.61 -19.04
N GLY A 877 -0.41 -46.14 -20.05
CA GLY A 877 0.08 -47.28 -20.86
C GLY A 877 -0.92 -48.39 -21.22
N GLU A 878 -2.09 -48.48 -20.57
CA GLU A 878 -2.96 -49.67 -20.70
C GLU A 878 -4.01 -49.57 -21.84
N THR A 879 -3.99 -50.52 -22.78
CA THR A 879 -4.84 -50.57 -23.99
C THR A 879 -6.24 -51.19 -23.78
N VAL A 880 -7.23 -50.77 -24.55
CA VAL A 880 -8.65 -51.15 -24.40
C VAL A 880 -9.07 -52.33 -25.30
N PRO A 881 -9.79 -53.35 -24.79
CA PRO A 881 -10.35 -54.44 -25.60
C PRO A 881 -11.68 -54.05 -26.30
N PRO A 882 -12.02 -54.66 -27.46
CA PRO A 882 -13.16 -54.23 -28.29
C PRO A 882 -14.54 -54.72 -27.79
N GLN A 883 -15.60 -53.94 -28.09
CA GLN A 883 -17.00 -54.30 -27.82
C GLN A 883 -17.68 -55.03 -29.01
N PRO A 884 -18.70 -55.88 -28.76
CA PRO A 884 -19.41 -56.64 -29.80
C PRO A 884 -20.53 -55.84 -30.49
N ARG A 885 -20.87 -56.23 -31.73
CA ARG A 885 -22.00 -55.66 -32.51
C ARG A 885 -23.34 -56.38 -32.23
N PRO A 886 -24.49 -55.68 -32.28
CA PRO A 886 -25.82 -56.31 -32.32
C PRO A 886 -26.12 -57.02 -33.64
N LEU A 887 -27.09 -57.95 -33.63
CA LEU A 887 -27.58 -58.70 -34.81
C LEU A 887 -29.05 -58.36 -35.13
N ILE A 888 -29.42 -58.47 -36.41
CA ILE A 888 -30.78 -58.23 -36.93
C ILE A 888 -31.48 -59.58 -37.16
N PRO A 889 -32.74 -59.77 -36.71
CA PRO A 889 -33.56 -60.93 -37.06
C PRO A 889 -34.59 -60.63 -38.18
N THR A 890 -34.74 -61.58 -39.09
CA THR A 890 -35.87 -61.72 -40.04
C THR A 890 -36.53 -63.10 -39.76
N SER A 891 -37.73 -63.50 -40.21
CA SER A 891 -38.69 -63.04 -41.24
C SER A 891 -40.02 -63.81 -41.10
N SER A 892 -41.16 -63.26 -41.56
CA SER A 892 -42.28 -64.08 -42.10
C SER A 892 -43.29 -63.25 -42.94
N SER A 893 -43.75 -63.80 -44.07
CA SER A 893 -44.87 -63.35 -44.94
C SER A 893 -46.22 -63.25 -44.20
N GLY A 894 -47.25 -62.48 -44.60
CA GLY A 894 -47.61 -61.84 -45.90
C GLY A 894 -48.79 -62.57 -46.59
N PRO A 895 -49.55 -62.01 -47.59
CA PRO A 895 -49.62 -60.63 -48.12
C PRO A 895 -51.08 -60.08 -48.36
N GLY A 896 -51.22 -58.84 -48.85
CA GLY A 896 -52.29 -58.48 -49.84
C GLY A 896 -53.22 -57.26 -49.60
N SER A 897 -53.24 -56.32 -50.57
CA SER A 897 -54.27 -55.29 -50.89
C SER A 897 -54.68 -54.25 -49.81
N GLY A 898 -55.06 -53.00 -50.12
CA GLY A 898 -55.09 -52.24 -51.38
C GLY A 898 -56.19 -51.15 -51.37
N ALA A 899 -55.87 -49.92 -51.82
CA ALA A 899 -56.71 -48.70 -51.77
C ALA A 899 -57.09 -48.20 -50.34
N GLY A 900 -57.49 -46.93 -50.12
CA GLY A 900 -57.42 -45.74 -50.98
C GLY A 900 -58.55 -44.71 -50.76
N ARG A 901 -58.19 -43.47 -50.39
CA ARG A 901 -58.96 -42.19 -50.51
C ARG A 901 -60.29 -42.04 -49.73
N ALA A 902 -60.35 -41.08 -48.77
CA ALA A 902 -61.44 -40.09 -48.63
C ALA A 902 -61.20 -39.06 -47.49
N LEU A 903 -61.52 -37.78 -47.75
CA LEU A 903 -61.89 -36.76 -46.75
C LEU A 903 -63.44 -36.64 -46.76
N PRO A 904 -64.10 -36.21 -45.66
CA PRO A 904 -64.53 -34.79 -45.59
C PRO A 904 -64.56 -34.15 -44.17
N PRO A 905 -64.74 -32.80 -44.07
CA PRO A 905 -64.90 -32.00 -42.83
C PRO A 905 -66.39 -31.55 -42.67
N PRO A 906 -66.82 -30.37 -42.12
CA PRO A 906 -66.22 -29.32 -41.24
C PRO A 906 -67.17 -28.88 -40.07
N LEU A 907 -67.17 -27.58 -39.70
CA LEU A 907 -68.04 -26.78 -38.77
C LEU A 907 -67.56 -26.73 -37.29
N ALA A 908 -67.38 -25.59 -36.60
CA ALA A 908 -67.97 -24.22 -36.59
C ALA A 908 -69.34 -24.13 -35.86
N ASN A 909 -69.76 -23.05 -35.19
CA ASN A 909 -69.23 -21.67 -34.96
C ASN A 909 -69.79 -21.17 -33.56
N ALA A 910 -69.71 -19.96 -32.97
CA ALA A 910 -69.25 -18.56 -33.21
C ALA A 910 -69.15 -17.85 -31.81
N THR A 911 -68.96 -16.54 -31.51
CA THR A 911 -68.78 -15.22 -32.20
C THR A 911 -68.25 -14.16 -31.19
N ALA A 912 -67.89 -12.94 -31.66
CA ALA A 912 -68.00 -11.62 -30.98
C ALA A 912 -67.03 -11.25 -29.80
N THR A 913 -66.54 -10.00 -29.62
CA THR A 913 -66.63 -8.73 -30.40
C THR A 913 -65.58 -7.69 -29.93
N ALA A 914 -65.10 -6.83 -30.87
CA ALA A 914 -64.64 -5.43 -30.67
C ALA A 914 -63.39 -5.12 -29.78
N ALA A 915 -62.67 -3.99 -29.90
CA ALA A 915 -62.45 -3.05 -31.03
C ALA A 915 -61.32 -2.02 -30.73
N VAL A 916 -60.46 -1.76 -31.73
CA VAL A 916 -59.99 -0.43 -32.23
C VAL A 916 -59.11 0.50 -31.32
N ASP A 917 -57.85 0.61 -31.77
CA ASP A 917 -56.92 1.76 -31.91
C ASP A 917 -56.22 2.50 -30.74
N ASP A 918 -55.00 2.93 -31.06
CA ASP A 918 -54.00 3.68 -30.29
C ASP A 918 -53.34 4.77 -31.19
N HIS A 919 -53.07 5.95 -30.64
CA HIS A 919 -52.32 7.11 -31.18
C HIS A 919 -51.91 7.98 -29.95
N GLY A 920 -50.77 8.67 -29.83
CA GLY A 920 -49.59 8.82 -30.69
C GLY A 920 -48.61 9.90 -30.14
N TYR A 921 -47.37 9.90 -30.65
CA TYR A 921 -46.22 10.81 -30.42
C TYR A 921 -46.37 12.24 -29.83
N GLY A 922 -45.35 12.68 -29.06
CA GLY A 922 -44.57 13.89 -29.45
C GLY A 922 -44.20 14.97 -28.39
N TYR A 923 -42.87 15.17 -28.17
CA TYR A 923 -42.10 16.41 -27.86
C TYR A 923 -42.53 17.44 -26.75
N GLY A 924 -41.56 18.14 -26.12
CA GLY A 924 -41.86 19.50 -25.56
C GLY A 924 -41.16 20.10 -24.32
N GLN A 925 -39.83 20.01 -24.16
CA GLN A 925 -38.90 21.03 -23.56
C GLN A 925 -39.38 22.12 -22.53
N THR A 926 -38.73 22.25 -21.35
CA THR A 926 -38.10 23.49 -20.74
C THR A 926 -38.12 23.68 -19.19
N HIS A 927 -36.95 24.12 -18.66
CA HIS A 927 -36.65 25.07 -17.56
C HIS A 927 -37.04 24.95 -16.04
N ARG A 928 -35.96 24.81 -15.23
CA ARG A 928 -35.50 25.67 -14.08
C ARG A 928 -36.02 25.49 -12.63
N TYR A 929 -35.06 25.68 -11.71
CA TYR A 929 -35.14 25.95 -10.24
C TYR A 929 -35.68 24.82 -9.34
N SER A 930 -35.41 24.78 -8.02
CA SER A 930 -34.17 25.00 -7.23
C SER A 930 -34.38 24.66 -5.74
N SER A 931 -33.33 24.13 -5.09
CA SER A 931 -33.02 24.24 -3.64
C SER A 931 -33.95 23.62 -2.55
N SER A 932 -33.33 23.36 -1.38
CA SER A 932 -33.88 22.93 -0.06
C SER A 932 -34.58 21.55 0.02
N SER A 933 -34.35 20.62 0.99
CA SER A 933 -33.58 20.48 2.25
C SER A 933 -34.46 20.29 3.50
N SER A 934 -33.93 19.55 4.50
CA SER A 934 -34.43 19.32 5.88
C SER A 934 -35.79 18.61 6.06
N SER A 935 -36.10 17.84 7.12
CA SER A 935 -35.41 16.93 8.08
C SER A 935 -36.22 16.87 9.41
N SER A 936 -35.99 15.86 10.26
CA SER A 936 -36.45 15.75 11.69
C SER A 936 -37.98 15.54 11.91
N ASN A 937 -38.47 14.50 12.62
CA ASN A 937 -38.54 14.21 14.08
C ASN A 937 -39.75 14.88 14.81
N VAL A 938 -40.40 14.37 15.88
CA VAL A 938 -40.47 13.04 16.58
C VAL A 938 -41.72 13.00 17.51
N LEU A 939 -42.51 11.90 17.49
CA LEU A 939 -43.34 11.26 18.56
C LEU A 939 -44.27 12.12 19.51
N PRO A 940 -44.85 11.59 20.63
CA PRO A 940 -46.08 10.73 20.73
C PRO A 940 -47.09 11.32 21.79
N PRO A 941 -47.86 10.59 22.66
CA PRO A 941 -48.41 9.21 22.70
C PRO A 941 -49.94 9.12 23.08
N ILE A 942 -50.51 7.90 23.23
CA ILE A 942 -51.37 7.40 24.38
C ILE A 942 -51.98 5.99 24.09
N GLN A 943 -52.35 5.23 25.14
CA GLN A 943 -52.78 3.82 25.13
C GLN A 943 -54.31 3.57 25.18
N GLY A 944 -54.75 2.34 24.88
CA GLY A 944 -55.74 1.62 25.71
C GLY A 944 -56.86 0.78 25.03
N GLY A 945 -57.07 -0.46 25.48
CA GLY A 945 -58.33 -1.24 25.29
C GLY A 945 -58.19 -2.64 24.65
N GLY A 946 -59.01 -3.63 25.09
CA GLY A 946 -59.01 -5.00 24.54
C GLY A 946 -60.19 -5.90 25.01
N GLY A 947 -60.26 -7.11 24.43
CA GLY A 947 -61.37 -8.09 24.51
C GLY A 947 -62.15 -8.19 23.18
N GLY A 948 -62.63 -9.34 22.66
CA GLY A 948 -62.75 -10.71 23.17
C GLY A 948 -64.23 -11.08 23.38
N GLY A 949 -64.81 -12.17 22.84
CA GLY A 949 -64.37 -13.21 21.88
C GLY A 949 -65.42 -14.34 21.84
N GLU A 950 -65.41 -15.27 20.86
CA GLU A 950 -66.19 -16.54 20.92
C GLU A 950 -65.77 -17.56 19.82
N ALA A 951 -66.21 -18.84 19.90
CA ALA A 951 -65.80 -19.92 19.01
C ALA A 951 -66.80 -21.10 18.90
N GLY A 952 -66.69 -21.91 17.82
CA GLY A 952 -67.40 -23.18 17.59
C GLY A 952 -68.25 -23.22 16.30
N GLU A 953 -68.51 -24.36 15.64
CA GLU A 953 -67.94 -25.71 15.78
C GLU A 953 -68.24 -26.58 14.51
N GLY A 954 -67.33 -27.49 14.13
CA GLY A 954 -67.66 -28.78 13.48
C GLY A 954 -67.81 -28.89 11.94
N GLY A 955 -67.26 -29.98 11.38
CA GLY A 955 -67.61 -30.49 10.03
C GLY A 955 -66.41 -30.91 9.15
N ALA A 956 -66.30 -32.17 8.75
CA ALA A 956 -65.11 -32.70 8.05
C ALA A 956 -65.42 -33.57 6.82
N ARG A 957 -64.53 -33.52 5.81
CA ARG A 957 -64.18 -34.65 4.93
C ARG A 957 -62.88 -34.39 4.15
N ALA A 958 -62.20 -35.47 3.76
CA ALA A 958 -60.90 -35.43 3.09
C ALA A 958 -60.99 -35.86 1.62
N GLY A 959 -60.05 -35.38 0.80
CA GLY A 959 -59.78 -35.83 -0.57
C GLY A 959 -58.34 -35.46 -0.94
N SER A 960 -57.59 -36.41 -1.49
CA SER A 960 -56.13 -36.32 -1.63
C SER A 960 -55.67 -36.25 -3.08
N SER A 961 -54.80 -35.29 -3.40
CA SER A 961 -53.94 -35.29 -4.59
C SER A 961 -52.53 -34.87 -4.19
N MET A 962 -51.51 -35.58 -4.68
CA MET A 962 -50.10 -35.33 -4.37
C MET A 962 -49.47 -34.42 -5.43
N PRO A 963 -48.59 -33.47 -5.06
CA PRO A 963 -47.71 -32.79 -6.01
C PRO A 963 -46.64 -33.76 -6.55
N PRO A 964 -46.00 -33.45 -7.70
CA PRO A 964 -44.89 -34.25 -8.22
C PRO A 964 -43.64 -34.15 -7.32
N PRO A 965 -42.75 -35.16 -7.33
CA PRO A 965 -41.54 -35.15 -6.53
C PRO A 965 -40.53 -34.11 -7.04
N HIS A 966 -39.92 -33.37 -6.12
CA HIS A 966 -38.78 -32.50 -6.43
C HIS A 966 -37.59 -33.30 -6.96
N ARG A 967 -36.94 -32.81 -8.02
CA ARG A 967 -35.62 -33.30 -8.43
C ARG A 967 -34.56 -32.83 -7.44
N SER A 968 -33.51 -33.63 -7.28
CA SER A 968 -32.34 -33.24 -6.50
C SER A 968 -31.48 -32.24 -7.27
N ARG A 969 -31.42 -31.00 -6.74
CA ARG A 969 -30.57 -29.86 -7.15
C ARG A 969 -29.20 -30.20 -7.77
N PRO A 970 -28.40 -31.18 -7.28
CA PRO A 970 -27.15 -31.59 -7.94
C PRO A 970 -27.29 -32.09 -9.40
N GLU A 971 -28.41 -32.72 -9.80
CA GLU A 971 -28.59 -33.18 -11.19
C GLU A 971 -28.78 -32.01 -12.17
N GLU A 972 -29.37 -30.91 -11.71
CA GLU A 972 -29.54 -29.68 -12.50
C GLU A 972 -28.22 -28.91 -12.57
N LEU A 973 -27.49 -28.82 -11.46
CA LEU A 973 -26.15 -28.20 -11.42
C LEU A 973 -25.15 -28.85 -12.38
N LEU A 974 -25.13 -30.19 -12.43
CA LEU A 974 -24.26 -30.93 -13.36
C LEU A 974 -24.66 -30.71 -14.83
N ARG A 975 -25.97 -30.61 -15.12
CA ARG A 975 -26.48 -30.28 -16.47
C ARG A 975 -26.14 -28.86 -16.87
N ASP A 976 -26.22 -27.90 -15.96
CA ASP A 976 -25.83 -26.51 -16.20
C ASP A 976 -24.35 -26.43 -16.60
N ILE A 977 -23.47 -27.13 -15.87
CA ILE A 977 -22.02 -27.18 -16.16
C ILE A 977 -21.75 -27.86 -17.51
N ILE A 978 -22.41 -28.98 -17.81
CA ILE A 978 -22.30 -29.68 -19.11
C ILE A 978 -22.81 -28.79 -20.25
N THR A 979 -23.92 -28.07 -20.05
CA THR A 979 -24.49 -27.16 -21.07
C THR A 979 -23.56 -25.98 -21.33
N LEU A 980 -22.95 -25.42 -20.27
CA LEU A 980 -21.95 -24.35 -20.36
C LEU A 980 -20.72 -24.79 -21.16
N ALA A 981 -20.25 -26.02 -20.92
CA ALA A 981 -19.15 -26.63 -21.66
C ALA A 981 -19.48 -26.84 -23.14
N ASP A 982 -20.68 -27.34 -23.44
CA ASP A 982 -21.16 -27.58 -24.81
C ASP A 982 -21.40 -26.25 -25.58
N GLU A 983 -21.85 -25.20 -24.88
CA GLU A 983 -22.03 -23.84 -25.39
C GLU A 983 -20.67 -23.17 -25.70
N ALA A 984 -19.71 -23.23 -24.76
CA ALA A 984 -18.34 -22.78 -24.98
C ALA A 984 -17.67 -23.53 -26.15
N ALA A 985 -17.85 -24.85 -26.25
CA ALA A 985 -17.39 -25.65 -27.39
C ALA A 985 -17.98 -25.15 -28.72
N ARG A 986 -19.29 -24.86 -28.77
CA ARG A 986 -19.94 -24.38 -30.01
C ARG A 986 -19.44 -23.00 -30.42
N LEU A 987 -19.24 -22.09 -29.47
CA LEU A 987 -18.68 -20.76 -29.70
C LEU A 987 -17.20 -20.81 -30.14
N ALA A 988 -16.44 -21.78 -29.63
CA ALA A 988 -15.06 -22.06 -30.03
C ALA A 988 -14.92 -22.76 -31.40
N MET A 989 -15.96 -23.46 -31.87
CA MET A 989 -15.93 -24.27 -33.10
C MET A 989 -16.34 -23.52 -34.39
N GLY A 990 -16.58 -22.21 -34.32
CA GLY A 990 -16.54 -21.29 -35.47
C GLY A 990 -17.36 -21.66 -36.72
N ARG A 991 -18.59 -22.16 -36.56
CA ARG A 991 -19.49 -22.42 -37.72
C ARG A 991 -20.23 -21.15 -38.17
N PRO A 992 -20.24 -20.84 -39.49
CA PRO A 992 -21.16 -19.86 -40.05
C PRO A 992 -22.63 -20.27 -39.88
N LEU A 993 -23.53 -19.28 -39.85
CA LEU A 993 -24.97 -19.49 -40.00
C LEU A 993 -25.36 -19.32 -41.48
N GLU A 994 -25.12 -20.37 -42.25
CA GLU A 994 -25.74 -20.64 -43.55
C GLU A 994 -26.53 -21.95 -43.40
N GLY A 995 -27.76 -22.10 -43.89
CA GLY A 995 -28.67 -21.15 -44.52
C GLY A 995 -29.90 -21.92 -44.99
N ASP A 996 -31.07 -21.28 -45.06
CA ASP A 996 -32.29 -21.86 -45.64
C ASP A 996 -33.04 -20.71 -46.32
N GLU A 997 -32.96 -20.65 -47.66
CA GLU A 997 -33.41 -19.50 -48.45
C GLU A 997 -34.70 -19.81 -49.22
N THR A 998 -35.66 -18.87 -49.16
CA THR A 998 -36.84 -18.75 -50.08
C THR A 998 -37.80 -19.95 -50.03
N GLU A 999 -39.04 -19.94 -50.55
CA GLU A 999 -39.75 -19.27 -51.65
C GLU A 999 -41.22 -18.95 -51.18
N GLU A 1000 -42.15 -18.22 -51.84
CA GLU A 1000 -42.29 -17.67 -53.21
C GLU A 1000 -43.44 -16.59 -53.25
N GLU A 1001 -43.54 -15.83 -54.35
CA GLU A 1001 -44.71 -15.10 -54.94
C GLU A 1001 -45.57 -14.09 -54.12
N GLY A 1002 -46.08 -12.97 -54.69
CA GLY A 1002 -45.88 -12.40 -56.05
C GLY A 1002 -46.79 -11.19 -56.40
N GLU A 1003 -46.42 -10.47 -57.48
CA GLU A 1003 -47.22 -9.49 -58.31
C GLU A 1003 -47.71 -8.18 -57.62
N GLU A 1004 -47.97 -7.03 -58.28
CA GLU A 1004 -48.19 -6.67 -59.71
C GLU A 1004 -47.92 -5.14 -59.98
N GLY A 1005 -47.52 -4.73 -61.21
CA GLY A 1005 -47.52 -3.33 -61.76
C GLY A 1005 -46.43 -2.33 -61.29
N GLU A 1006 -46.15 -1.19 -61.97
CA GLU A 1006 -46.47 -0.69 -63.34
C GLU A 1006 -45.57 0.53 -63.76
N GLU A 1007 -45.42 0.75 -65.08
CA GLU A 1007 -45.05 1.99 -65.86
C GLU A 1007 -43.73 2.85 -65.73
N GLU A 1008 -43.15 3.13 -66.93
CA GLU A 1008 -42.47 4.33 -67.51
C GLU A 1008 -41.18 5.03 -66.97
N GLY A 1009 -40.24 5.28 -67.90
CA GLY A 1009 -39.30 6.44 -67.97
C GLY A 1009 -37.94 6.35 -67.24
N GLY A 1010 -36.82 6.96 -67.71
CA GLY A 1010 -36.52 7.61 -69.00
C GLY A 1010 -35.29 8.56 -68.98
N GLU A 1011 -34.31 8.32 -69.87
CA GLU A 1011 -33.29 9.24 -70.46
C GLU A 1011 -32.18 9.97 -69.61
N ASP A 1012 -30.93 9.80 -70.10
CA ASP A 1012 -29.83 10.77 -70.37
C ASP A 1012 -28.84 11.39 -69.33
N GLY A 1013 -27.58 11.55 -69.80
CA GLY A 1013 -26.50 12.45 -69.30
C GLY A 1013 -25.46 11.80 -68.36
N ASP A 1014 -24.16 11.57 -68.66
CA ASP A 1014 -23.08 12.14 -69.51
C ASP A 1014 -22.09 13.10 -68.79
N ASP A 1015 -20.79 12.95 -69.12
CA ASP A 1015 -19.64 13.89 -69.03
C ASP A 1015 -19.14 14.40 -67.65
N GLU A 1016 -17.86 14.74 -67.42
CA GLU A 1016 -16.59 14.52 -68.16
C GLU A 1016 -15.33 14.55 -67.22
N GLU A 1017 -14.13 14.41 -67.81
CA GLU A 1017 -12.79 14.28 -67.22
C GLU A 1017 -12.19 15.57 -66.57
N GLY A 1018 -10.96 15.49 -66.02
CA GLY A 1018 -10.14 16.68 -65.70
C GLY A 1018 -8.92 16.46 -64.79
N ASP A 1019 -7.73 16.22 -65.37
CA ASP A 1019 -6.43 16.16 -64.68
C ASP A 1019 -5.76 17.56 -64.52
N GLU A 1020 -4.81 17.71 -63.57
CA GLU A 1020 -3.37 17.98 -63.82
C GLU A 1020 -2.58 18.39 -62.54
N GLU A 1021 -1.25 18.43 -62.67
CA GLU A 1021 -0.25 18.53 -61.58
C GLU A 1021 0.19 19.98 -61.23
N GLY A 1022 0.93 20.18 -60.14
CA GLY A 1022 1.57 21.46 -59.82
C GLY A 1022 2.51 21.45 -58.60
N GLU A 1023 3.79 21.77 -58.81
CA GLU A 1023 4.84 21.85 -57.78
C GLU A 1023 4.89 23.21 -57.06
N GLY A 1024 5.55 23.30 -55.89
CA GLY A 1024 5.87 24.57 -55.23
C GLY A 1024 6.70 24.45 -53.94
N GLU A 1025 7.87 25.10 -53.88
CA GLU A 1025 8.75 25.17 -52.70
C GLU A 1025 8.56 26.45 -51.86
N GLY A 1026 8.96 26.39 -50.58
CA GLY A 1026 9.14 27.55 -49.68
C GLY A 1026 7.90 27.97 -48.88
N GLY A 1027 8.02 28.60 -47.70
CA GLY A 1027 9.22 28.97 -46.95
C GLY A 1027 8.89 29.90 -45.77
N ASP A 1028 9.88 30.14 -44.90
CA ASP A 1028 10.02 31.24 -43.92
C ASP A 1028 8.94 31.52 -42.85
N ASP A 1029 9.30 31.14 -41.61
CA ASP A 1029 9.59 32.06 -40.48
C ASP A 1029 8.44 32.63 -39.58
N PHE A 1030 8.80 32.92 -38.31
CA PHE A 1030 8.00 33.39 -37.17
C PHE A 1030 6.90 32.42 -36.64
N MET A 1031 6.58 32.41 -35.34
CA MET A 1031 6.91 33.32 -34.23
C MET A 1031 7.19 32.58 -32.91
#